data_AF-A0A2E0L0U2-F1
#
_entry.id   AF-A0A2E0L0U2-F1
#
_cell.length_a   1.000
_cell.length_b   1.000
_cell.length_c   1.000
_cell.angle_alpha   90.00
_cell.angle_beta   90.00
_cell.angle_gamma   90.00
#
_symmetry.space_group_name_H-M   'P 1'
#
loop_
_entity.id
_entity.type
_entity.pdbx_description
1 polymer ?
#
loop_
_entity_poly.entity_id
_entity_poly.type
_entity_poly.pdbx_seq_one_letter_code
_entity_poly.pdbx_strand_id
1 'polypeptide(L)'
;MIHRHLRVFLSVLVLGLLLAVGTGVFAQDNAMVRFVHAIPGAATVDIYVDGELTATNVEFGGATAYINIPAAQHQITVTPVGATTSLWEQNFTPGAAKAYTLVASSFDEPVEFTVYEDLLEALPLGEARFTTIHAIADGPAVDVVLDDGRPLVLEQTYDQPFGTLDVPVFSYNLAVVPTGESVDNAILTLDDVALNTGTSYMLLLYGTAANPQSTLLSATTQPESADSGFLRLVHAVPDAPAVDVYIGDAGILAATLSNPADGSNSTGYIAVPAGDYSVELRAAGTEDTLLTTDVSVNSGEYTSAVVLGTADDLTISVLNDNVASLSANEALLRVINAGTGAISTALSDGTTVATDVAAGEDSGFTALAPALLSVEVSGEGGNNALTDQPFYGGVFYDLLALDDSVVVNQAALAQGIGSAPGASSATLVAAEPTLPAPVVEPTAAPAAVEPTAAPAQPPTPAPIAVPTEAAPTGRVFNLNVDANLQLRQYPSSDALSLGVVPFGTIFTVNGREGELAEIFISATQIPPDYEYVDPVSLLPDEDTDLNPEETWLNVTYNTPDGGTIDAWVRADFIDVRDTDGDQLPLRELETVPGNRPGESRNTDIQSPQAQEDVVTVRVINLDASANLNVRRTPETTGEVLAQLPLNTVAEYVGSSEDGEWIYLRYAAPEGVTTAGWSSTAFLELMLNGEATDVETLEMEGLYNITDLSQRGSQTVGAAPVAAPTVDPTIDAVVAEVALDPGANLNLRRNPEVNAEVLAQIPSGTQLIVSERTEDAQWLNVTYEGVEGWIAAQTDDAVFVRLSFNGAPFTIEEVPVTASAG
;
A
#
# COMPACT_ATOMS: atom_id res chain seq x y z
N MET A 1 -59.17 -32.81 63.20
CA MET A 1 -58.24 -32.45 64.29
C MET A 1 -56.84 -32.47 63.69
N ILE A 2 -56.24 -31.31 63.36
CA ILE A 2 -55.29 -30.55 64.25
C ILE A 2 -53.97 -31.36 64.34
N HIS A 3 -52.79 -30.99 63.83
CA HIS A 3 -52.06 -29.71 63.61
C HIS A 3 -50.89 -29.94 62.60
N ARG A 4 -50.56 -29.05 61.65
CA ARG A 4 -49.71 -27.82 61.71
C ARG A 4 -48.19 -28.08 61.51
N HIS A 5 -47.55 -27.25 60.67
CA HIS A 5 -46.12 -27.20 60.22
C HIS A 5 -45.80 -28.17 59.06
N LEU A 6 -45.15 -27.82 57.93
CA LEU A 6 -44.29 -26.69 57.57
C LEU A 6 -44.27 -26.55 56.02
N ARG A 7 -44.22 -25.31 55.54
CA ARG A 7 -44.16 -24.89 54.13
C ARG A 7 -42.73 -25.03 53.57
N VAL A 8 -42.66 -25.25 52.25
CA VAL A 8 -41.54 -24.93 51.32
C VAL A 8 -40.25 -25.74 51.49
N PHE A 9 -40.01 -26.68 50.57
CA PHE A 9 -38.71 -27.02 49.94
C PHE A 9 -38.89 -28.31 49.13
N LEU A 10 -39.53 -28.26 47.96
CA LEU A 10 -39.45 -29.35 46.98
C LEU A 10 -39.81 -28.85 45.57
N SER A 11 -38.98 -27.98 45.01
CA SER A 11 -39.04 -27.59 43.59
C SER A 11 -37.66 -27.18 43.08
N VAL A 12 -36.61 -27.93 43.45
CA VAL A 12 -35.25 -27.78 42.90
C VAL A 12 -34.62 -29.16 42.87
N LEU A 13 -34.88 -29.98 41.84
CA LEU A 13 -33.96 -31.03 41.37
C LEU A 13 -34.44 -31.80 40.11
N VAL A 14 -35.04 -31.17 39.10
CA VAL A 14 -35.18 -31.80 37.75
C VAL A 14 -35.13 -30.71 36.66
N LEU A 15 -34.08 -29.89 36.69
CA LEU A 15 -33.75 -28.98 35.59
C LEU A 15 -32.23 -28.89 35.54
N GLY A 16 -31.61 -29.62 34.62
CA GLY A 16 -30.15 -29.70 34.55
C GLY A 16 -29.65 -30.80 33.63
N LEU A 17 -30.25 -30.95 32.44
CA LEU A 17 -29.61 -31.65 31.33
C LEU A 17 -30.28 -31.28 30.00
N LEU A 18 -30.11 -30.03 29.58
CA LEU A 18 -30.04 -29.67 28.16
C LEU A 18 -28.80 -28.78 28.05
N LEU A 19 -27.67 -29.36 27.62
CA LEU A 19 -26.55 -28.56 27.16
C LEU A 19 -27.06 -27.77 25.95
N ALA A 20 -27.32 -26.49 26.16
CA ALA A 20 -27.20 -25.51 25.12
C ALA A 20 -25.73 -25.56 24.68
N VAL A 21 -25.48 -26.17 23.52
CA VAL A 21 -24.31 -25.78 22.74
C VAL A 21 -24.63 -24.36 22.31
N GLY A 22 -24.19 -23.40 23.11
CA GLY A 22 -24.07 -22.04 22.63
C GLY A 22 -23.08 -22.11 21.48
N THR A 23 -23.58 -22.08 20.26
CA THR A 23 -22.80 -21.57 19.14
C THR A 23 -22.52 -20.12 19.50
N GLY A 24 -21.40 -19.90 20.18
CA GLY A 24 -20.75 -18.61 20.11
C GLY A 24 -20.54 -18.36 18.63
N VAL A 25 -21.34 -17.47 18.07
CA VAL A 25 -20.99 -16.80 16.83
C VAL A 25 -19.69 -16.09 17.18
N PHE A 26 -18.57 -16.70 16.84
CA PHE A 26 -17.31 -15.98 16.77
C PHE A 26 -17.62 -14.79 15.85
N ALA A 27 -17.38 -13.56 16.31
CA ALA A 27 -17.32 -12.43 15.41
C ALA A 27 -16.32 -12.84 14.34
N GLN A 28 -16.83 -13.12 13.14
CA GLN A 28 -15.98 -13.50 12.02
C GLN A 28 -15.29 -12.21 11.63
N ASP A 29 -13.97 -12.16 11.74
CA ASP A 29 -13.22 -11.02 11.23
C ASP A 29 -13.49 -10.97 9.73
N ASN A 30 -14.35 -10.04 9.32
CA ASN A 30 -14.73 -9.88 7.93
C ASN A 30 -13.73 -8.94 7.23
N ALA A 31 -13.64 -9.10 5.93
CA ALA A 31 -13.05 -8.16 5.00
C ALA A 31 -14.15 -7.47 4.20
N MET A 32 -13.84 -6.30 3.66
CA MET A 32 -14.70 -5.57 2.74
C MET A 32 -14.17 -5.74 1.32
N VAL A 33 -15.03 -6.13 0.38
CA VAL A 33 -14.64 -6.34 -1.02
C VAL A 33 -15.57 -5.59 -1.96
N ARG A 34 -14.99 -4.82 -2.87
CA ARG A 34 -15.68 -4.14 -3.97
C ARG A 34 -15.21 -4.73 -5.30
N PHE A 35 -16.15 -5.04 -6.18
CA PHE A 35 -15.84 -5.51 -7.54
C PHE A 35 -16.05 -4.40 -8.55
N VAL A 36 -15.17 -4.31 -9.55
CA VAL A 36 -15.25 -3.35 -10.65
C VAL A 36 -15.13 -4.09 -11.98
N HIS A 37 -16.10 -3.88 -12.85
CA HIS A 37 -16.08 -4.45 -14.19
C HIS A 37 -15.62 -3.40 -15.20
N ALA A 38 -14.35 -3.48 -15.58
CA ALA A 38 -13.66 -2.52 -16.45
C ALA A 38 -13.22 -3.12 -17.80
N ILE A 39 -13.65 -4.34 -18.16
CA ILE A 39 -13.25 -5.01 -19.39
C ILE A 39 -13.98 -4.39 -20.60
N PRO A 40 -13.27 -3.75 -21.55
CA PRO A 40 -13.91 -3.09 -22.69
C PRO A 40 -14.65 -4.07 -23.61
N GLY A 41 -15.92 -3.77 -23.91
CA GLY A 41 -16.74 -4.57 -24.82
C GLY A 41 -17.24 -5.90 -24.27
N ALA A 42 -16.99 -6.19 -22.99
CA ALA A 42 -17.59 -7.32 -22.28
C ALA A 42 -19.10 -7.12 -22.05
N ALA A 43 -19.82 -8.23 -21.86
CA ALA A 43 -21.22 -8.17 -21.45
C ALA A 43 -21.32 -7.85 -19.96
N THR A 44 -22.44 -7.24 -19.53
CA THR A 44 -22.77 -7.08 -18.11
C THR A 44 -22.66 -8.41 -17.37
N VAL A 45 -22.12 -8.38 -16.15
CA VAL A 45 -21.78 -9.58 -15.38
C VAL A 45 -22.58 -9.74 -14.08
N ASP A 46 -22.78 -10.99 -13.70
CA ASP A 46 -23.17 -11.42 -12.36
C ASP A 46 -21.93 -11.96 -11.63
N ILE A 47 -21.83 -11.70 -10.34
CA ILE A 47 -20.71 -12.12 -9.49
C ILE A 47 -21.26 -12.99 -8.36
N TYR A 48 -20.71 -14.20 -8.28
CA TYR A 48 -21.01 -15.18 -7.25
C TYR A 48 -19.79 -15.34 -6.35
N VAL A 49 -20.02 -15.41 -5.05
CA VAL A 49 -19.01 -15.75 -4.05
C VAL A 49 -19.47 -17.02 -3.36
N ASP A 50 -18.63 -18.05 -3.38
CA ASP A 50 -18.94 -19.40 -2.87
C ASP A 50 -20.23 -20.00 -3.46
N GLY A 51 -20.54 -19.64 -4.71
CA GLY A 51 -21.72 -20.10 -5.45
C GLY A 51 -23.02 -19.33 -5.16
N GLU A 52 -23.00 -18.32 -4.29
CA GLU A 52 -24.14 -17.46 -3.98
C GLU A 52 -24.08 -16.13 -4.75
N LEU A 53 -25.18 -15.75 -5.41
CA LEU A 53 -25.26 -14.50 -6.17
C LEU A 53 -25.10 -13.31 -5.22
N THR A 54 -23.99 -12.58 -5.38
CA THR A 54 -23.54 -11.55 -4.44
C THR A 54 -23.63 -10.15 -5.05
N ALA A 55 -23.37 -10.03 -6.36
CA ALA A 55 -23.69 -8.86 -7.15
C ALA A 55 -24.30 -9.28 -8.49
N THR A 56 -25.27 -8.50 -8.98
CA THR A 56 -25.92 -8.75 -10.26
C THR A 56 -25.97 -7.50 -11.11
N ASN A 57 -25.95 -7.68 -12.42
CA ASN A 57 -26.02 -6.60 -13.39
C ASN A 57 -24.90 -5.55 -13.23
N VAL A 58 -23.66 -5.99 -12.99
CA VAL A 58 -22.49 -5.10 -12.95
C VAL A 58 -22.07 -4.77 -14.38
N GLU A 59 -22.34 -3.53 -14.80
CA GLU A 59 -22.07 -3.04 -16.16
C GLU A 59 -20.61 -2.63 -16.36
N PHE A 60 -20.20 -2.43 -17.61
CA PHE A 60 -18.88 -1.90 -17.94
C PHE A 60 -18.68 -0.49 -17.36
N GLY A 61 -17.61 -0.29 -16.59
CA GLY A 61 -17.38 0.90 -15.74
C GLY A 61 -18.10 0.86 -14.39
N GLY A 62 -18.97 -0.13 -14.17
CA GLY A 62 -19.72 -0.27 -12.94
C GLY A 62 -18.91 -0.89 -11.82
N ALA A 63 -19.19 -0.45 -10.59
CA ALA A 63 -18.63 -1.00 -9.37
C ALA A 63 -19.74 -1.36 -8.38
N THR A 64 -19.50 -2.39 -7.57
CA THR A 64 -20.36 -2.71 -6.43
C THR A 64 -20.11 -1.72 -5.29
N ALA A 65 -21.01 -1.70 -4.30
CA ALA A 65 -20.61 -1.25 -2.98
C ALA A 65 -19.65 -2.27 -2.33
N TYR A 66 -19.09 -1.94 -1.16
CA TYR A 66 -18.34 -2.95 -0.40
C TYR A 66 -19.29 -4.03 0.11
N ILE A 67 -18.85 -5.26 -0.07
CA ILE A 67 -19.50 -6.48 0.36
C ILE A 67 -18.65 -7.07 1.48
N ASN A 68 -19.24 -7.27 2.64
CA ASN A 68 -18.62 -7.94 3.77
C ASN A 68 -18.54 -9.44 3.50
N ILE A 69 -17.32 -9.96 3.40
CA ILE A 69 -17.05 -11.39 3.28
C ILE A 69 -16.12 -11.83 4.41
N PRO A 70 -16.22 -13.07 4.90
CA PRO A 70 -15.27 -13.60 5.87
C PRO A 70 -13.80 -13.47 5.46
N ALA A 71 -12.87 -13.32 6.42
CA ALA A 71 -11.44 -13.44 6.15
C ALA A 71 -11.00 -14.91 6.00
N ALA A 72 -11.47 -15.57 4.93
CA ALA A 72 -11.16 -16.95 4.57
C ALA A 72 -10.99 -17.08 3.06
N GLN A 73 -10.54 -18.25 2.58
CA GLN A 73 -10.50 -18.49 1.14
C GLN A 73 -11.92 -18.58 0.57
N HIS A 74 -12.19 -17.76 -0.45
CA HIS A 74 -13.44 -17.69 -1.18
C HIS A 74 -13.21 -17.99 -2.65
N GLN A 75 -14.17 -18.68 -3.26
CA GLN A 75 -14.21 -18.84 -4.71
C GLN A 75 -15.12 -17.78 -5.32
N ILE A 76 -14.55 -16.95 -6.19
CA ILE A 76 -15.25 -15.92 -6.94
C ILE A 76 -15.53 -16.49 -8.34
N THR A 77 -16.78 -16.43 -8.77
CA THR A 77 -17.20 -16.87 -10.10
C THR A 77 -17.94 -15.73 -10.78
N VAL A 78 -17.52 -15.39 -12.00
CA VAL A 78 -18.16 -14.34 -12.80
C VAL A 78 -18.83 -14.94 -14.02
N THR A 79 -20.08 -14.57 -14.28
CA THR A 79 -20.86 -15.02 -15.44
C THR A 79 -21.43 -13.82 -16.18
N PRO A 80 -21.79 -13.93 -17.47
CA PRO A 80 -22.71 -12.96 -18.05
C PRO A 80 -24.05 -12.98 -17.28
N VAL A 81 -24.75 -11.85 -17.23
CA VAL A 81 -26.06 -11.76 -16.56
C VAL A 81 -27.01 -12.86 -17.03
N GLY A 82 -27.58 -13.61 -16.08
CA GLY A 82 -28.56 -14.66 -16.35
C GLY A 82 -28.02 -15.91 -17.06
N ALA A 83 -26.70 -16.00 -17.27
CA ALA A 83 -26.05 -17.19 -17.80
C ALA A 83 -25.64 -18.16 -16.67
N THR A 84 -25.40 -19.42 -17.03
CA THR A 84 -24.92 -20.46 -16.10
C THR A 84 -23.47 -20.88 -16.37
N THR A 85 -22.85 -20.28 -17.38
CA THR A 85 -21.45 -20.52 -17.78
C THR A 85 -20.57 -19.42 -17.23
N SER A 86 -19.52 -19.78 -16.50
CA SER A 86 -18.51 -18.84 -16.02
C SER A 86 -17.69 -18.26 -17.18
N LEU A 87 -17.39 -16.96 -17.07
CA LEU A 87 -16.36 -16.29 -17.85
C LEU A 87 -14.98 -16.63 -17.29
N TRP A 88 -14.83 -16.49 -15.97
CA TRP A 88 -13.66 -16.93 -15.22
C TRP A 88 -14.02 -17.26 -13.77
N GLU A 89 -13.07 -17.88 -13.08
CA GLU A 89 -13.11 -18.20 -11.66
C GLU A 89 -11.79 -17.82 -11.03
N GLN A 90 -11.84 -17.27 -9.81
CA GLN A 90 -10.65 -16.82 -9.08
C GLN A 90 -10.80 -17.18 -7.61
N ASN A 91 -9.74 -17.75 -7.02
CA ASN A 91 -9.69 -17.91 -5.57
C ASN A 91 -9.10 -16.64 -4.96
N PHE A 92 -9.76 -16.12 -3.94
CA PHE A 92 -9.31 -14.94 -3.21
C PHE A 92 -9.31 -15.23 -1.72
N THR A 93 -8.32 -14.70 -0.99
CA THR A 93 -8.21 -14.88 0.46
C THR A 93 -7.92 -13.51 1.08
N PRO A 94 -8.96 -12.75 1.44
CA PRO A 94 -8.78 -11.43 2.04
C PRO A 94 -8.22 -11.51 3.46
N GLY A 95 -7.47 -10.48 3.85
CA GLY A 95 -7.07 -10.25 5.23
C GLY A 95 -8.24 -9.80 6.11
N ALA A 96 -8.19 -10.17 7.39
CA ALA A 96 -9.12 -9.71 8.41
C ALA A 96 -9.12 -8.19 8.55
N ALA A 97 -10.30 -7.58 8.64
CA ALA A 97 -10.49 -6.13 8.78
C ALA A 97 -9.81 -5.29 7.70
N LYS A 98 -9.57 -5.87 6.51
CA LYS A 98 -9.02 -5.18 5.34
C LYS A 98 -10.10 -4.91 4.31
N ALA A 99 -9.86 -3.90 3.49
CA ALA A 99 -10.71 -3.52 2.38
C ALA A 99 -9.98 -3.78 1.06
N TYR A 100 -10.70 -4.25 0.04
CA TYR A 100 -10.13 -4.56 -1.26
C TYR A 100 -11.03 -4.12 -2.40
N THR A 101 -10.43 -3.55 -3.44
CA THR A 101 -11.05 -3.28 -4.73
C THR A 101 -10.50 -4.27 -5.76
N LEU A 102 -11.37 -5.05 -6.37
CA LEU A 102 -11.07 -6.08 -7.36
C LEU A 102 -11.49 -5.58 -8.73
N VAL A 103 -10.53 -5.30 -9.62
CA VAL A 103 -10.78 -4.71 -10.94
C VAL A 103 -10.52 -5.73 -12.04
N ALA A 104 -11.51 -6.00 -12.88
CA ALA A 104 -11.33 -6.81 -14.08
C ALA A 104 -11.25 -5.86 -15.29
N SER A 105 -10.07 -5.74 -15.89
CA SER A 105 -9.74 -4.69 -16.90
C SER A 105 -9.40 -5.23 -18.28
N SER A 106 -9.00 -6.50 -18.43
CA SER A 106 -8.63 -7.10 -19.71
C SER A 106 -9.15 -8.54 -19.88
N PHE A 107 -9.05 -9.06 -21.11
CA PHE A 107 -9.28 -10.47 -21.46
C PHE A 107 -7.97 -11.24 -21.62
N ASP A 108 -6.85 -10.68 -21.17
CA ASP A 108 -5.57 -11.36 -21.24
C ASP A 108 -5.57 -12.57 -20.31
N GLU A 109 -4.96 -13.66 -20.73
CA GLU A 109 -4.99 -14.91 -19.97
C GLU A 109 -3.87 -14.94 -18.91
N PRO A 110 -4.17 -15.25 -17.64
CA PRO A 110 -5.50 -15.63 -17.13
C PRO A 110 -6.43 -14.43 -16.93
N VAL A 111 -7.69 -14.56 -17.36
CA VAL A 111 -8.72 -13.53 -17.07
C VAL A 111 -9.06 -13.60 -15.59
N GLU A 112 -8.68 -12.56 -14.83
CA GLU A 112 -8.94 -12.45 -13.40
C GLU A 112 -9.15 -11.00 -12.94
N PHE A 113 -9.59 -10.82 -11.69
CA PHE A 113 -9.56 -9.51 -11.04
C PHE A 113 -8.13 -9.22 -10.55
N THR A 114 -7.60 -8.06 -10.92
CA THR A 114 -6.46 -7.46 -10.22
C THR A 114 -6.94 -6.96 -8.86
N VAL A 115 -6.22 -7.32 -7.80
CA VAL A 115 -6.59 -7.05 -6.41
C VAL A 115 -5.80 -5.85 -5.90
N TYR A 116 -6.51 -4.83 -5.42
CA TYR A 116 -5.95 -3.65 -4.78
C TYR A 116 -6.42 -3.61 -3.32
N GLU A 117 -5.51 -3.41 -2.36
CA GLU A 117 -5.86 -3.15 -0.96
C GLU A 117 -6.23 -1.67 -0.80
N ASP A 118 -7.37 -1.41 -0.17
CA ASP A 118 -7.88 -0.06 0.05
C ASP A 118 -7.47 0.44 1.45
N LEU A 119 -6.94 1.67 1.49
CA LEU A 119 -6.48 2.33 2.71
C LEU A 119 -7.59 3.19 3.31
N LEU A 120 -8.36 2.60 4.23
CA LEU A 120 -9.51 3.23 4.87
C LEU A 120 -9.22 3.70 6.30
N GLU A 121 -7.96 3.90 6.68
CA GLU A 121 -7.60 4.49 7.97
C GLU A 121 -8.30 5.84 8.16
N ALA A 122 -8.54 6.19 9.42
CA ALA A 122 -9.23 7.42 9.76
C ALA A 122 -8.49 8.66 9.22
N LEU A 123 -9.28 9.62 8.76
CA LEU A 123 -8.80 10.93 8.30
C LEU A 123 -9.38 12.04 9.18
N PRO A 124 -8.60 13.11 9.43
CA PRO A 124 -9.11 14.34 10.04
C PRO A 124 -10.28 14.96 9.27
N LEU A 125 -11.11 15.71 10.00
CA LEU A 125 -12.10 16.57 9.37
C LEU A 125 -11.40 17.58 8.45
N GLY A 126 -11.94 17.79 7.25
CA GLY A 126 -11.35 18.66 6.22
C GLY A 126 -10.36 17.98 5.27
N GLU A 127 -10.08 16.69 5.47
CA GLU A 127 -9.22 15.89 4.58
C GLU A 127 -10.00 14.76 3.90
N ALA A 128 -9.58 14.45 2.67
CA ALA A 128 -10.00 13.32 1.87
C ALA A 128 -8.76 12.58 1.37
N ARG A 129 -8.86 11.27 1.20
CA ARG A 129 -7.77 10.47 0.62
C ARG A 129 -8.04 10.25 -0.85
N PHE A 130 -7.03 10.38 -1.69
CA PHE A 130 -7.14 10.20 -3.13
C PHE A 130 -6.11 9.18 -3.60
N THR A 131 -6.54 8.22 -4.40
CA THR A 131 -5.70 7.18 -5.04
C THR A 131 -6.08 7.10 -6.52
N THR A 132 -5.14 6.78 -7.39
CA THR A 132 -5.45 6.53 -8.81
C THR A 132 -5.09 5.09 -9.19
N ILE A 133 -5.85 4.51 -10.13
CA ILE A 133 -5.53 3.22 -10.76
C ILE A 133 -5.64 3.37 -12.28
N HIS A 134 -4.60 3.00 -13.01
CA HIS A 134 -4.61 2.93 -14.46
C HIS A 134 -4.89 1.51 -14.93
N ALA A 135 -6.12 1.25 -15.34
CA ALA A 135 -6.63 -0.04 -15.78
C ALA A 135 -6.91 -0.08 -17.29
N ILE A 136 -6.24 0.75 -18.08
CA ILE A 136 -6.29 0.68 -19.55
C ILE A 136 -5.18 -0.25 -20.03
N ALA A 137 -5.55 -1.50 -20.34
CA ALA A 137 -4.62 -2.47 -20.91
C ALA A 137 -4.01 -1.93 -22.22
N ASP A 138 -2.70 -2.16 -22.40
CA ASP A 138 -1.89 -1.61 -23.50
C ASP A 138 -1.91 -0.06 -23.63
N GLY A 139 -2.40 0.65 -22.60
CA GLY A 139 -2.38 2.10 -22.54
C GLY A 139 -0.97 2.66 -22.32
N PRO A 140 -0.65 3.86 -22.83
CA PRO A 140 0.58 4.54 -22.45
C PRO A 140 0.54 4.89 -20.95
N ALA A 141 1.72 5.13 -20.35
CA ALA A 141 1.78 5.75 -19.04
C ALA A 141 1.11 7.14 -19.06
N VAL A 142 0.46 7.49 -17.97
CA VAL A 142 -0.29 8.74 -17.85
C VAL A 142 0.06 9.49 -16.57
N ASP A 143 -0.09 10.80 -16.62
CA ASP A 143 -0.05 11.65 -15.44
C ASP A 143 -1.48 12.12 -15.13
N VAL A 144 -1.82 12.20 -13.85
CA VAL A 144 -3.03 12.89 -13.38
C VAL A 144 -2.59 14.25 -12.88
N VAL A 145 -3.13 15.29 -13.50
CA VAL A 145 -2.78 16.70 -13.24
C VAL A 145 -4.03 17.48 -12.88
N LEU A 146 -3.87 18.64 -12.24
CA LEU A 146 -4.92 19.63 -12.10
C LEU A 146 -5.15 20.34 -13.44
N ASP A 147 -6.29 21.01 -13.61
CA ASP A 147 -6.61 21.79 -14.81
C ASP A 147 -5.61 22.91 -15.13
N ASP A 148 -4.91 23.43 -14.12
CA ASP A 148 -3.79 24.37 -14.25
C ASP A 148 -2.45 23.71 -14.63
N GLY A 149 -2.43 22.38 -14.81
CA GLY A 149 -1.28 21.59 -15.23
C GLY A 149 -0.37 21.12 -14.10
N ARG A 150 -0.65 21.44 -12.83
CA ARG A 150 0.13 20.93 -11.70
C ARG A 150 -0.06 19.42 -11.55
N PRO A 151 1.00 18.61 -11.43
CA PRO A 151 0.86 17.16 -11.28
C PRO A 151 0.37 16.76 -9.90
N LEU A 152 -0.51 15.77 -9.87
CA LEU A 152 -0.99 15.07 -8.67
C LEU A 152 -0.41 13.65 -8.59
N VAL A 153 -0.38 12.96 -9.73
CA VAL A 153 0.21 11.62 -9.91
C VAL A 153 1.01 11.63 -11.21
N LEU A 154 2.22 11.07 -11.18
CA LEU A 154 3.14 11.03 -12.33
C LEU A 154 3.46 9.58 -12.71
N GLU A 155 3.68 9.38 -14.01
CA GLU A 155 4.16 8.12 -14.62
C GLU A 155 3.33 6.91 -14.18
N GLN A 156 2.01 7.09 -14.13
CA GLN A 156 1.13 6.00 -13.76
C GLN A 156 1.09 4.96 -14.88
N THR A 157 1.50 3.74 -14.54
CA THR A 157 1.54 2.59 -15.45
C THR A 157 0.35 1.65 -15.20
N TYR A 158 0.07 0.82 -16.21
CA TYR A 158 -1.02 -0.14 -16.15
C TYR A 158 -0.91 -1.08 -14.94
N ASP A 159 -2.05 -1.32 -14.29
CA ASP A 159 -2.23 -2.24 -13.15
C ASP A 159 -1.39 -1.94 -11.89
N GLN A 160 -0.88 -0.72 -11.75
CA GLN A 160 -0.23 -0.26 -10.53
C GLN A 160 -1.08 0.83 -9.85
N PRO A 161 -1.46 0.65 -8.57
CA PRO A 161 -2.03 1.75 -7.81
C PRO A 161 -0.92 2.78 -7.58
N PHE A 162 -1.23 4.06 -7.71
CA PHE A 162 -0.27 5.12 -7.41
C PHE A 162 -0.91 6.21 -6.55
N GLY A 163 -0.08 6.81 -5.69
CA GLY A 163 -0.36 8.08 -5.03
C GLY A 163 -1.57 8.04 -4.11
N THR A 164 -1.51 7.31 -3.00
CA THR A 164 -2.43 7.54 -1.88
C THR A 164 -2.04 8.83 -1.17
N LEU A 165 -2.71 9.92 -1.52
CA LEU A 165 -2.45 11.26 -1.00
C LEU A 165 -3.65 11.73 -0.17
N ASP A 166 -3.37 12.26 1.01
CA ASP A 166 -4.37 12.98 1.79
C ASP A 166 -4.38 14.44 1.30
N VAL A 167 -5.53 14.87 0.79
CA VAL A 167 -5.77 16.17 0.17
C VAL A 167 -6.86 16.94 0.91
N PRO A 168 -6.83 18.29 0.86
CA PRO A 168 -7.93 19.09 1.37
C PRO A 168 -9.27 18.74 0.71
N VAL A 169 -10.35 18.86 1.47
CA VAL A 169 -11.71 18.73 0.95
C VAL A 169 -12.04 19.94 0.07
N PHE A 170 -12.19 19.71 -1.22
CA PHE A 170 -12.50 20.73 -2.21
C PHE A 170 -13.11 20.11 -3.48
N SER A 171 -13.53 20.95 -4.42
CA SER A 171 -13.87 20.53 -5.79
C SER A 171 -12.66 20.72 -6.69
N TYR A 172 -12.18 19.64 -7.31
CA TYR A 172 -11.00 19.65 -8.16
C TYR A 172 -11.39 19.48 -9.63
N ASN A 173 -10.72 20.22 -10.52
CA ASN A 173 -10.72 19.89 -11.93
C ASN A 173 -9.43 19.13 -12.23
N LEU A 174 -9.58 17.92 -12.76
CA LEU A 174 -8.47 17.04 -13.06
C LEU A 174 -8.38 16.81 -14.57
N ALA A 175 -7.17 16.55 -15.04
CA ALA A 175 -6.93 16.03 -16.37
C ALA A 175 -5.99 14.83 -16.30
N VAL A 176 -6.18 13.90 -17.23
CA VAL A 176 -5.28 12.78 -17.46
C VAL A 176 -4.56 13.04 -18.76
N VAL A 177 -3.25 13.11 -18.73
CA VAL A 177 -2.40 13.38 -19.89
C VAL A 177 -1.46 12.19 -20.11
N PRO A 178 -1.01 11.89 -21.34
CA PRO A 178 0.12 11.00 -21.52
C PRO A 178 1.33 11.55 -20.74
N THR A 179 2.16 10.68 -20.16
CA THR A 179 3.23 11.12 -19.26
C THR A 179 4.14 12.17 -19.90
N GLY A 180 4.32 13.28 -19.18
CA GLY A 180 5.14 14.42 -19.59
C GLY A 180 4.50 15.39 -20.59
N GLU A 181 3.26 15.14 -21.03
CA GLU A 181 2.52 16.03 -21.93
C GLU A 181 1.79 17.15 -21.18
N SER A 182 1.39 18.22 -21.89
CA SER A 182 0.59 19.30 -21.30
C SER A 182 -0.90 18.97 -21.20
N VAL A 183 -1.64 19.71 -20.37
CA VAL A 183 -3.11 19.60 -20.24
C VAL A 183 -3.86 19.78 -21.57
N ASP A 184 -3.28 20.49 -22.54
CA ASP A 184 -3.85 20.62 -23.90
C ASP A 184 -3.93 19.27 -24.64
N ASN A 185 -3.11 18.30 -24.24
CA ASN A 185 -3.08 16.94 -24.76
C ASN A 185 -3.83 15.94 -23.84
N ALA A 186 -4.68 16.43 -22.94
CA ALA A 186 -5.47 15.59 -22.05
C ALA A 186 -6.28 14.56 -22.84
N ILE A 187 -6.15 13.30 -22.44
CA ILE A 187 -6.94 12.18 -22.95
C ILE A 187 -8.26 12.03 -22.18
N LEU A 188 -8.32 12.57 -20.95
CA LEU A 188 -9.53 12.70 -20.14
C LEU A 188 -9.48 14.02 -19.36
N THR A 189 -10.64 14.66 -19.21
CA THR A 189 -10.84 15.80 -18.30
C THR A 189 -12.00 15.46 -17.38
N LEU A 190 -11.84 15.74 -16.09
CA LEU A 190 -12.83 15.54 -15.06
C LEU A 190 -13.06 16.88 -14.37
N ASP A 191 -14.21 17.49 -14.63
CA ASP A 191 -14.60 18.74 -13.99
C ASP A 191 -15.36 18.43 -12.69
N ASP A 192 -15.24 19.33 -11.71
CA ASP A 192 -16.00 19.29 -10.46
C ASP A 192 -15.87 17.97 -9.67
N VAL A 193 -14.66 17.42 -9.58
CA VAL A 193 -14.33 16.26 -8.73
C VAL A 193 -14.42 16.69 -7.26
N ALA A 194 -15.63 16.59 -6.72
CA ALA A 194 -15.95 16.98 -5.37
C ALA A 194 -15.55 15.91 -4.36
N LEU A 195 -14.58 16.24 -3.51
CA LEU A 195 -14.13 15.38 -2.42
C LEU A 195 -14.85 15.77 -1.13
N ASN A 196 -15.13 14.78 -0.27
CA ASN A 196 -15.80 14.93 1.01
C ASN A 196 -14.87 14.50 2.15
N THR A 197 -15.06 15.10 3.32
CA THR A 197 -14.31 14.76 4.53
C THR A 197 -14.38 13.27 4.84
N GLY A 198 -13.30 12.70 5.36
CA GLY A 198 -13.30 11.35 5.92
C GLY A 198 -13.61 10.29 4.87
N THR A 199 -13.33 10.58 3.60
CA THR A 199 -13.67 9.71 2.47
C THR A 199 -12.41 9.44 1.64
N SER A 200 -12.15 8.16 1.37
CA SER A 200 -11.16 7.71 0.41
C SER A 200 -11.79 7.62 -0.97
N TYR A 201 -11.14 8.25 -1.94
CA TYR A 201 -11.51 8.27 -3.34
C TYR A 201 -10.47 7.52 -4.16
N MET A 202 -10.94 6.75 -5.14
CA MET A 202 -10.11 6.02 -6.08
C MET A 202 -10.56 6.36 -7.50
N LEU A 203 -9.72 7.11 -8.21
CA LEU A 203 -9.91 7.40 -9.63
C LEU A 203 -9.42 6.21 -10.45
N LEU A 204 -10.36 5.43 -10.98
CA LEU A 204 -10.08 4.34 -11.89
C LEU A 204 -10.13 4.84 -13.33
N LEU A 205 -9.01 4.74 -14.04
CA LEU A 205 -8.92 4.97 -15.48
C LEU A 205 -9.10 3.64 -16.20
N TYR A 206 -10.06 3.52 -17.11
CA TYR A 206 -10.38 2.26 -17.78
C TYR A 206 -10.79 2.48 -19.24
N GLY A 207 -11.10 1.39 -19.95
CA GLY A 207 -11.44 1.44 -21.37
C GLY A 207 -10.25 1.04 -22.25
N THR A 208 -10.06 1.77 -23.34
CA THR A 208 -8.97 1.49 -24.30
C THR A 208 -8.15 2.74 -24.53
N ALA A 209 -6.91 2.64 -24.98
CA ALA A 209 -6.09 3.82 -25.30
C ALA A 209 -6.76 4.79 -26.30
N ALA A 210 -7.64 4.29 -27.19
CA ALA A 210 -8.39 5.10 -28.15
C ALA A 210 -9.71 5.67 -27.60
N ASN A 211 -10.23 5.10 -26.52
CA ASN A 211 -11.45 5.53 -25.84
C ASN A 211 -11.28 5.34 -24.33
N PRO A 212 -10.43 6.18 -23.69
CA PRO A 212 -10.23 6.13 -22.25
C PRO A 212 -11.50 6.64 -21.56
N GLN A 213 -11.80 6.10 -20.39
CA GLN A 213 -12.92 6.46 -19.52
C GLN A 213 -12.41 6.54 -18.07
N SER A 214 -13.20 7.14 -17.19
CA SER A 214 -12.87 7.19 -15.77
C SER A 214 -14.10 6.92 -14.90
N THR A 215 -13.84 6.43 -13.69
CA THR A 215 -14.84 6.29 -12.64
C THR A 215 -14.19 6.67 -11.32
N LEU A 216 -14.85 7.53 -10.58
CA LEU A 216 -14.43 7.91 -9.25
C LEU A 216 -15.17 7.05 -8.23
N LEU A 217 -14.46 6.10 -7.65
CA LEU A 217 -14.97 5.25 -6.58
C LEU A 217 -14.75 5.96 -5.24
N SER A 218 -15.65 5.76 -4.28
CA SER A 218 -15.52 6.36 -2.94
C SER A 218 -15.82 5.36 -1.82
N ALA A 219 -15.29 5.65 -0.64
CA ALA A 219 -15.43 4.85 0.57
C ALA A 219 -15.25 5.74 1.79
N THR A 220 -16.17 5.73 2.74
CA THR A 220 -15.94 6.44 4.01
C THR A 220 -14.89 5.70 4.83
N THR A 221 -13.99 6.46 5.42
CA THR A 221 -12.89 5.96 6.26
C THR A 221 -13.37 5.53 7.64
N GLN A 222 -12.52 4.81 8.36
CA GLN A 222 -12.77 4.44 9.75
C GLN A 222 -12.87 5.69 10.65
N PRO A 223 -13.62 5.62 11.76
CA PRO A 223 -13.66 6.72 12.71
C PRO A 223 -12.31 6.88 13.44
N GLU A 224 -11.89 8.13 13.69
CA GLU A 224 -10.69 8.44 14.50
C GLU A 224 -10.77 7.90 15.93
N SER A 225 -11.99 7.77 16.47
CA SER A 225 -12.22 7.29 17.83
C SER A 225 -13.54 6.54 17.96
N ALA A 226 -13.67 5.72 19.00
CA ALA A 226 -14.92 5.05 19.34
C ALA A 226 -16.05 6.01 19.75
N ASP A 227 -15.72 7.27 20.08
CA ASP A 227 -16.69 8.29 20.48
C ASP A 227 -17.31 9.04 19.27
N SER A 228 -16.93 8.71 18.04
CA SER A 228 -17.53 9.30 16.83
C SER A 228 -18.98 8.86 16.61
N GLY A 229 -19.79 9.76 16.06
CA GLY A 229 -21.05 9.44 15.40
C GLY A 229 -20.90 9.41 13.88
N PHE A 230 -21.93 8.97 13.17
CA PHE A 230 -21.92 8.77 11.73
C PHE A 230 -22.96 9.68 11.07
N LEU A 231 -22.49 10.71 10.37
CA LEU A 231 -23.33 11.71 9.74
C LEU A 231 -23.34 11.53 8.22
N ARG A 232 -24.53 11.38 7.65
CA ARG A 232 -24.76 11.45 6.20
C ARG A 232 -25.45 12.76 5.86
N LEU A 233 -24.98 13.43 4.81
CA LEU A 233 -25.60 14.65 4.31
C LEU A 233 -26.41 14.32 3.05
N VAL A 234 -27.59 14.92 2.92
CA VAL A 234 -28.46 14.74 1.75
C VAL A 234 -29.03 16.10 1.34
N HIS A 235 -28.74 16.54 0.12
CA HIS A 235 -29.37 17.71 -0.48
C HIS A 235 -30.63 17.30 -1.25
N ALA A 236 -31.81 17.68 -0.76
CA ALA A 236 -33.07 17.21 -1.29
C ALA A 236 -33.94 18.33 -1.90
N VAL A 237 -33.37 19.47 -2.25
CA VAL A 237 -34.11 20.64 -2.74
C VAL A 237 -33.83 20.88 -4.23
N PRO A 238 -34.73 20.50 -5.16
CA PRO A 238 -34.43 20.51 -6.59
C PRO A 238 -34.37 21.89 -7.25
N ASP A 239 -34.84 22.95 -6.58
CA ASP A 239 -34.78 24.31 -7.11
C ASP A 239 -33.64 25.15 -6.49
N ALA A 240 -32.90 24.58 -5.53
CA ALA A 240 -31.75 25.21 -4.89
C ALA A 240 -30.47 25.00 -5.72
N PRO A 241 -29.47 25.90 -5.61
CA PRO A 241 -28.15 25.64 -6.15
C PRO A 241 -27.49 24.46 -5.41
N ALA A 242 -26.50 23.82 -6.04
CA ALA A 242 -25.62 22.88 -5.35
C ALA A 242 -24.99 23.55 -4.11
N VAL A 243 -24.72 22.77 -3.06
CA VAL A 243 -24.29 23.32 -1.77
C VAL A 243 -22.97 22.74 -1.27
N ASP A 244 -22.15 23.60 -0.68
CA ASP A 244 -21.05 23.19 0.20
C ASP A 244 -21.55 23.17 1.64
N VAL A 245 -21.20 22.12 2.39
CA VAL A 245 -21.59 21.96 3.78
C VAL A 245 -20.37 22.10 4.67
N TYR A 246 -20.37 23.09 5.55
CA TYR A 246 -19.31 23.36 6.53
C TYR A 246 -19.74 22.91 7.92
N ILE A 247 -18.77 22.47 8.73
CA ILE A 247 -19.02 22.05 10.11
C ILE A 247 -18.08 22.75 11.10
N GLY A 248 -18.67 23.56 11.99
CA GLY A 248 -17.94 24.34 12.98
C GLY A 248 -16.79 25.17 12.37
N ASP A 249 -15.66 25.20 13.06
CA ASP A 249 -14.40 25.81 12.57
C ASP A 249 -13.51 24.79 11.82
N ALA A 250 -13.95 23.53 11.65
CA ALA A 250 -13.17 22.44 11.09
C ALA A 250 -13.10 22.44 9.55
N GLY A 251 -13.90 23.27 8.88
CA GLY A 251 -13.89 23.44 7.43
C GLY A 251 -15.05 22.74 6.71
N ILE A 252 -14.83 22.39 5.44
CA ILE A 252 -15.82 21.76 4.57
C ILE A 252 -15.99 20.29 4.96
N LEU A 253 -17.21 19.90 5.29
CA LEU A 253 -17.61 18.52 5.52
C LEU A 253 -17.94 17.80 4.21
N ALA A 254 -18.65 18.47 3.30
CA ALA A 254 -18.93 17.99 1.95
C ALA A 254 -18.85 19.12 0.92
N ALA A 255 -18.09 18.89 -0.14
CA ALA A 255 -18.01 19.81 -1.27
C ALA A 255 -19.07 19.44 -2.31
N THR A 256 -19.73 20.44 -2.89
CA THR A 256 -20.62 20.32 -4.05
C THR A 256 -21.64 19.17 -3.94
N LEU A 257 -22.52 19.20 -2.93
CA LEU A 257 -23.71 18.36 -2.94
C LEU A 257 -24.67 18.88 -4.02
N SER A 258 -24.72 18.14 -5.12
CA SER A 258 -25.51 18.47 -6.30
C SER A 258 -27.01 18.40 -6.06
N ASN A 259 -27.76 19.01 -6.97
CA ASN A 259 -29.20 18.89 -7.03
C ASN A 259 -29.61 17.41 -7.13
N PRO A 260 -30.67 16.96 -6.41
CA PRO A 260 -31.15 15.59 -6.49
C PRO A 260 -31.46 15.07 -7.91
N ALA A 261 -31.79 15.95 -8.86
CA ALA A 261 -32.05 15.54 -10.25
C ALA A 261 -30.80 15.36 -11.12
N ASP A 262 -29.67 15.96 -10.73
CA ASP A 262 -28.52 16.19 -11.62
C ASP A 262 -27.24 15.43 -11.21
N GLY A 263 -27.22 14.73 -10.07
CA GLY A 263 -26.04 13.98 -9.65
C GLY A 263 -26.08 13.42 -8.23
N SER A 264 -24.89 13.18 -7.67
CA SER A 264 -24.73 12.70 -6.29
C SER A 264 -25.13 13.79 -5.31
N ASN A 265 -26.35 13.70 -4.79
CA ASN A 265 -26.92 14.63 -3.83
C ASN A 265 -26.75 14.16 -2.37
N SER A 266 -25.99 13.10 -2.13
CA SER A 266 -25.74 12.58 -0.79
C SER A 266 -24.30 12.11 -0.60
N THR A 267 -23.86 12.09 0.65
CA THR A 267 -22.59 11.50 1.06
C THR A 267 -22.78 10.04 1.52
N GLY A 268 -21.67 9.36 1.79
CA GLY A 268 -21.68 8.22 2.72
C GLY A 268 -21.87 8.68 4.18
N TYR A 269 -21.79 7.74 5.11
CA TYR A 269 -21.76 8.04 6.54
C TYR A 269 -20.36 8.46 6.97
N ILE A 270 -20.14 9.76 7.07
CA ILE A 270 -18.87 10.34 7.50
C ILE A 270 -18.77 10.19 9.02
N ALA A 271 -17.65 9.67 9.50
CA ALA A 271 -17.35 9.65 10.92
C ALA A 271 -17.04 11.08 11.40
N VAL A 272 -17.81 11.56 12.37
CA VAL A 272 -17.64 12.89 12.97
C VAL A 272 -17.55 12.70 14.49
N PRO A 273 -16.61 13.33 15.20
CA PRO A 273 -16.57 13.27 16.66
C PRO A 273 -17.94 13.64 17.27
N ALA A 274 -18.33 13.02 18.38
CA ALA A 274 -19.59 13.39 19.03
C ALA A 274 -19.52 14.82 19.59
N GLY A 275 -20.59 15.59 19.37
CA GLY A 275 -20.67 16.98 19.77
C GLY A 275 -21.84 17.73 19.14
N ASP A 276 -22.05 18.97 19.59
CA ASP A 276 -22.99 19.90 18.97
C ASP A 276 -22.21 20.82 18.01
N TYR A 277 -22.60 20.83 16.74
CA TYR A 277 -21.92 21.56 15.69
C TYR A 277 -22.83 22.61 15.08
N SER A 278 -22.28 23.80 14.81
CA SER A 278 -22.91 24.74 13.89
C SER A 278 -22.59 24.31 12.47
N VAL A 279 -23.62 23.96 11.70
CA VAL A 279 -23.52 23.55 10.31
C VAL A 279 -23.97 24.71 9.42
N GLU A 280 -23.14 25.03 8.44
CA GLU A 280 -23.38 26.11 7.49
C GLU A 280 -23.48 25.56 6.08
N LEU A 281 -24.59 25.83 5.39
CA LEU A 281 -24.78 25.54 3.97
C LEU A 281 -24.47 26.80 3.19
N ARG A 282 -23.55 26.68 2.24
CA ARG A 282 -23.22 27.75 1.28
C ARG A 282 -23.57 27.30 -0.13
N ALA A 283 -23.84 28.24 -1.02
CA ALA A 283 -23.88 27.93 -2.44
C ALA A 283 -22.50 27.42 -2.88
N ALA A 284 -22.46 26.31 -3.63
CA ALA A 284 -21.22 25.62 -3.95
C ALA A 284 -20.21 26.55 -4.67
N GLY A 285 -18.97 26.52 -4.21
CA GLY A 285 -17.88 27.34 -4.76
C GLY A 285 -17.96 28.83 -4.43
N THR A 286 -18.85 29.26 -3.54
CA THR A 286 -18.97 30.66 -3.11
C THR A 286 -18.96 30.83 -1.59
N GLU A 287 -18.86 32.07 -1.12
CA GLU A 287 -18.98 32.40 0.30
C GLU A 287 -20.44 32.72 0.71
N ASP A 288 -21.41 32.53 -0.19
CA ASP A 288 -22.80 32.91 0.04
C ASP A 288 -23.51 31.88 0.93
N THR A 289 -23.67 32.21 2.20
CA THR A 289 -24.44 31.40 3.16
C THR A 289 -25.92 31.36 2.81
N LEU A 290 -26.47 30.15 2.68
CA LEU A 290 -27.89 29.89 2.44
C LEU A 290 -28.63 29.57 3.75
N LEU A 291 -28.00 28.79 4.64
CA LEU A 291 -28.57 28.38 5.92
C LEU A 291 -27.46 28.15 6.95
N THR A 292 -27.74 28.49 8.21
CA THR A 292 -26.93 28.09 9.36
C THR A 292 -27.85 27.46 10.40
N THR A 293 -27.50 26.28 10.91
CA THR A 293 -28.27 25.56 11.91
C THR A 293 -27.36 24.73 12.81
N ASP A 294 -27.85 24.34 13.97
CA ASP A 294 -27.11 23.45 14.87
C ASP A 294 -27.50 21.98 14.59
N VAL A 295 -26.51 21.10 14.56
CA VAL A 295 -26.66 19.64 14.41
C VAL A 295 -25.88 18.93 15.51
N SER A 296 -26.57 18.08 16.26
CA SER A 296 -25.96 17.22 17.28
C SER A 296 -25.53 15.89 16.68
N VAL A 297 -24.27 15.51 16.88
CA VAL A 297 -23.72 14.20 16.53
C VAL A 297 -23.52 13.41 17.83
N ASN A 298 -24.17 12.25 17.92
CA ASN A 298 -24.06 11.38 19.10
C ASN A 298 -23.16 10.18 18.78
N SER A 299 -22.35 9.76 19.75
CA SER A 299 -21.45 8.61 19.62
C SER A 299 -22.21 7.34 19.20
N GLY A 300 -21.72 6.67 18.17
CA GLY A 300 -22.25 5.42 17.62
C GLY A 300 -23.61 5.54 16.91
N GLU A 301 -24.21 6.73 16.85
CA GLU A 301 -25.48 6.94 16.14
C GLU A 301 -25.25 7.24 14.65
N TYR A 302 -26.08 6.64 13.81
CA TYR A 302 -26.15 6.90 12.38
C TYR A 302 -27.29 7.86 12.09
N THR A 303 -26.97 9.00 11.50
CA THR A 303 -27.90 10.10 11.30
C THR A 303 -27.78 10.66 9.90
N SER A 304 -28.91 10.99 9.27
CA SER A 304 -28.98 11.73 8.03
C SER A 304 -29.43 13.17 8.29
N ALA A 305 -28.61 14.15 7.94
CA ALA A 305 -29.00 15.55 7.88
C ALA A 305 -29.46 15.88 6.45
N VAL A 306 -30.76 16.07 6.29
CA VAL A 306 -31.44 16.20 5.00
C VAL A 306 -31.90 17.63 4.80
N VAL A 307 -31.40 18.27 3.74
CA VAL A 307 -31.78 19.63 3.35
C VAL A 307 -33.11 19.59 2.62
N LEU A 308 -34.14 20.24 3.16
CA LEU A 308 -35.51 20.24 2.67
C LEU A 308 -36.04 21.67 2.52
N GLY A 309 -37.17 21.83 1.82
CA GLY A 309 -37.84 23.12 1.61
C GLY A 309 -37.76 23.59 0.17
N THR A 310 -37.54 24.89 -0.03
CA THR A 310 -37.34 25.52 -1.34
C THR A 310 -36.07 26.35 -1.35
N ALA A 311 -35.61 26.78 -2.51
CA ALA A 311 -34.43 27.66 -2.64
C ALA A 311 -34.47 28.94 -1.76
N ASP A 312 -35.66 29.44 -1.44
CA ASP A 312 -35.87 30.64 -0.61
C ASP A 312 -36.11 30.34 0.88
N ASP A 313 -36.37 29.08 1.26
CA ASP A 313 -36.73 28.66 2.62
C ASP A 313 -36.19 27.26 2.91
N LEU A 314 -34.86 27.18 3.07
CA LEU A 314 -34.16 25.94 3.36
C LEU A 314 -34.23 25.58 4.83
N THR A 315 -34.35 24.29 5.11
CA THR A 315 -34.28 23.70 6.45
C THR A 315 -33.43 22.44 6.42
N ILE A 316 -32.87 22.02 7.58
CA ILE A 316 -32.25 20.70 7.73
C ILE A 316 -33.10 19.88 8.70
N SER A 317 -33.54 18.71 8.24
CA SER A 317 -34.12 17.68 9.09
C SER A 317 -33.05 16.67 9.47
N VAL A 318 -32.87 16.45 10.76
CA VAL A 318 -31.88 15.50 11.30
C VAL A 318 -32.62 14.22 11.69
N LEU A 319 -32.38 13.16 10.92
CA LEU A 319 -33.09 11.88 11.01
C LEU A 319 -32.17 10.79 11.55
N ASN A 320 -32.56 10.09 12.62
CA ASN A 320 -31.85 8.89 13.08
C ASN A 320 -32.18 7.72 12.16
N ASP A 321 -31.18 7.09 11.58
CA ASP A 321 -31.33 6.08 10.54
C ASP A 321 -31.52 4.66 11.10
N ASN A 322 -31.28 4.44 12.40
CA ASN A 322 -31.53 3.17 13.13
C ASN A 322 -31.08 1.91 12.35
N VAL A 323 -29.87 1.94 11.79
CA VAL A 323 -29.32 0.88 10.92
C VAL A 323 -28.64 -0.26 11.69
N ALA A 324 -28.62 -0.21 13.03
CA ALA A 324 -27.90 -1.19 13.86
C ALA A 324 -28.43 -2.64 13.73
N SER A 325 -29.68 -2.84 13.29
CA SER A 325 -30.25 -4.17 13.06
C SER A 325 -30.15 -4.65 11.60
N LEU A 326 -29.57 -3.86 10.71
CA LEU A 326 -29.49 -4.18 9.29
C LEU A 326 -28.59 -5.41 9.07
N SER A 327 -29.05 -6.36 8.26
CA SER A 327 -28.32 -7.59 7.96
C SER A 327 -28.22 -7.81 6.46
N ALA A 328 -27.26 -8.64 6.02
CA ALA A 328 -27.05 -9.01 4.62
C ALA A 328 -28.28 -9.60 3.91
N ASN A 329 -29.32 -9.99 4.64
CA ASN A 329 -30.55 -10.60 4.12
C ASN A 329 -31.74 -9.64 4.06
N GLU A 330 -31.57 -8.38 4.44
CA GLU A 330 -32.65 -7.38 4.50
C GLU A 330 -32.17 -6.06 3.90
N ALA A 331 -32.93 -5.50 2.97
CA ALA A 331 -32.83 -4.10 2.59
C ALA A 331 -33.72 -3.28 3.53
N LEU A 332 -33.28 -2.08 3.90
CA LEU A 332 -34.05 -1.16 4.74
C LEU A 332 -34.40 0.09 3.96
N LEU A 333 -35.69 0.43 3.87
CA LEU A 333 -36.19 1.56 3.09
C LEU A 333 -36.82 2.60 3.99
N ARG A 334 -36.55 3.87 3.70
CA ARG A 334 -37.30 5.02 4.21
C ARG A 334 -37.69 5.91 3.04
N VAL A 335 -38.89 6.46 3.06
CA VAL A 335 -39.34 7.48 2.10
C VAL A 335 -39.20 8.83 2.76
N ILE A 336 -38.57 9.78 2.09
CA ILE A 336 -38.48 11.18 2.49
C ILE A 336 -39.27 11.99 1.47
N ASN A 337 -40.29 12.71 1.94
CA ASN A 337 -41.08 13.56 1.06
C ASN A 337 -40.47 14.97 0.99
N ALA A 338 -39.74 15.25 -0.09
CA ALA A 338 -39.20 16.57 -0.38
C ALA A 338 -40.04 17.34 -1.42
N GLY A 339 -41.20 16.81 -1.81
CA GLY A 339 -42.20 17.51 -2.61
C GLY A 339 -43.07 18.45 -1.78
N THR A 340 -44.08 19.02 -2.43
CA THR A 340 -44.97 20.05 -1.85
C THR A 340 -46.29 19.50 -1.29
N GLY A 341 -46.69 18.28 -1.68
CA GLY A 341 -47.93 17.63 -1.26
C GLY A 341 -47.71 16.28 -0.60
N ALA A 342 -48.74 15.73 0.05
CA ALA A 342 -48.63 14.41 0.69
C ALA A 342 -48.50 13.29 -0.35
N ILE A 343 -47.71 12.26 -0.02
CA ILE A 343 -47.39 11.13 -0.90
C ILE A 343 -47.63 9.77 -0.24
N SER A 344 -47.81 8.74 -1.05
CA SER A 344 -47.84 7.32 -0.65
C SER A 344 -46.99 6.51 -1.60
N THR A 345 -46.26 5.53 -1.05
CA THR A 345 -45.29 4.72 -1.80
C THR A 345 -45.61 3.24 -1.67
N ALA A 346 -45.64 2.54 -2.81
CA ALA A 346 -45.84 1.10 -2.89
C ALA A 346 -44.81 0.46 -3.82
N LEU A 347 -44.58 -0.85 -3.65
CA LEU A 347 -43.71 -1.64 -4.51
C LEU A 347 -44.54 -2.53 -5.44
N SER A 348 -43.95 -2.97 -6.56
CA SER A 348 -44.62 -3.81 -7.57
C SER A 348 -45.09 -5.18 -7.08
N ASP A 349 -44.57 -5.66 -5.94
CA ASP A 349 -45.04 -6.88 -5.28
C ASP A 349 -46.29 -6.67 -4.40
N GLY A 350 -46.77 -5.43 -4.30
CA GLY A 350 -47.91 -5.02 -3.49
C GLY A 350 -47.56 -4.56 -2.07
N THR A 351 -46.27 -4.55 -1.70
CA THR A 351 -45.81 -4.02 -0.42
C THR A 351 -46.07 -2.51 -0.35
N THR A 352 -46.74 -2.05 0.71
CA THR A 352 -46.88 -0.61 1.00
C THR A 352 -45.70 -0.17 1.85
N VAL A 353 -44.90 0.77 1.35
CA VAL A 353 -43.73 1.33 2.05
C VAL A 353 -44.16 2.50 2.94
N ALA A 354 -45.03 3.37 2.41
CA ALA A 354 -45.45 4.58 3.10
C ALA A 354 -46.86 5.00 2.69
N THR A 355 -47.58 5.68 3.58
CA THR A 355 -48.93 6.20 3.30
C THR A 355 -49.07 7.60 3.87
N ASP A 356 -49.54 8.53 3.04
CA ASP A 356 -49.87 9.92 3.42
C ASP A 356 -48.73 10.64 4.15
N VAL A 357 -47.48 10.48 3.66
CA VAL A 357 -46.30 11.18 4.19
C VAL A 357 -46.41 12.64 3.79
N ALA A 358 -46.52 13.53 4.78
CA ALA A 358 -46.61 14.97 4.54
C ALA A 358 -45.30 15.54 3.97
N ALA A 359 -45.38 16.69 3.29
CA ALA A 359 -44.21 17.40 2.80
C ALA A 359 -43.26 17.75 3.94
N GLY A 360 -41.96 17.46 3.76
CA GLY A 360 -40.91 17.67 4.75
C GLY A 360 -40.76 16.57 5.81
N GLU A 361 -41.59 15.52 5.76
CA GLU A 361 -41.58 14.40 6.72
C GLU A 361 -41.03 13.11 6.07
N ASP A 362 -40.71 12.12 6.91
CA ASP A 362 -40.30 10.78 6.49
C ASP A 362 -41.29 9.68 6.92
N SER A 363 -41.22 8.50 6.29
CA SER A 363 -42.15 7.39 6.52
C SER A 363 -41.81 6.48 7.70
N GLY A 364 -40.66 6.65 8.34
CA GLY A 364 -40.01 5.57 9.09
C GLY A 364 -39.55 4.42 8.17
N PHE A 365 -39.26 3.27 8.76
CA PHE A 365 -38.54 2.18 8.07
C PHE A 365 -39.42 1.00 7.65
N THR A 366 -39.17 0.50 6.44
CA THR A 366 -39.71 -0.76 5.91
C THR A 366 -38.56 -1.69 5.54
N ALA A 367 -38.53 -2.89 6.10
CA ALA A 367 -37.56 -3.93 5.73
C ALA A 367 -38.15 -4.86 4.67
N LEU A 368 -37.31 -5.29 3.71
CA LEU A 368 -37.67 -6.32 2.71
C LEU A 368 -36.48 -7.24 2.44
N ALA A 369 -36.77 -8.44 1.92
CA ALA A 369 -35.73 -9.33 1.39
C ALA A 369 -35.13 -8.77 0.08
N PRO A 370 -33.91 -9.16 -0.31
CA PRO A 370 -33.30 -8.73 -1.56
C PRO A 370 -34.18 -9.05 -2.76
N ALA A 371 -34.50 -8.03 -3.56
CA ALA A 371 -35.47 -8.15 -4.64
C ALA A 371 -35.27 -7.08 -5.72
N LEU A 372 -35.73 -7.38 -6.93
CA LEU A 372 -35.84 -6.43 -8.03
C LEU A 372 -37.31 -5.99 -8.09
N LEU A 373 -37.61 -4.74 -7.74
CA LEU A 373 -38.97 -4.24 -7.58
C LEU A 373 -39.12 -2.86 -8.22
N SER A 374 -40.31 -2.55 -8.75
CA SER A 374 -40.61 -1.18 -9.15
C SER A 374 -41.15 -0.42 -7.93
N VAL A 375 -40.75 0.84 -7.79
CA VAL A 375 -41.26 1.77 -6.78
C VAL A 375 -42.32 2.65 -7.44
N GLU A 376 -43.52 2.71 -6.87
CA GLU A 376 -44.58 3.63 -7.27
C GLU A 376 -44.82 4.65 -6.15
N VAL A 377 -44.66 5.93 -6.48
CA VAL A 377 -45.00 7.06 -5.59
C VAL A 377 -46.21 7.77 -6.18
N SER A 378 -47.22 7.97 -5.35
CA SER A 378 -48.47 8.64 -5.71
C SER A 378 -48.80 9.75 -4.73
N GLY A 379 -49.20 10.91 -5.22
CA GLY A 379 -49.49 12.06 -4.35
C GLY A 379 -50.20 13.19 -5.08
N GLU A 380 -50.37 14.30 -4.36
CA GLU A 380 -51.02 15.51 -4.90
C GLU A 380 -50.22 16.18 -6.02
N GLY A 381 -48.89 16.01 -6.04
CA GLY A 381 -47.98 16.52 -7.07
C GLY A 381 -47.95 15.70 -8.36
N GLY A 382 -48.40 14.44 -8.33
CA GLY A 382 -48.32 13.52 -9.48
C GLY A 382 -48.04 12.09 -9.06
N ASN A 383 -47.92 11.21 -10.05
CA ASN A 383 -47.46 9.83 -9.85
C ASN A 383 -46.10 9.66 -10.51
N ASN A 384 -45.12 9.24 -9.73
CA ASN A 384 -43.75 8.97 -10.16
C ASN A 384 -43.44 7.49 -9.94
N ALA A 385 -42.57 6.91 -10.76
CA ALA A 385 -42.18 5.52 -10.60
C ALA A 385 -40.74 5.27 -11.00
N LEU A 386 -40.11 4.34 -10.29
CA LEU A 386 -38.84 3.72 -10.67
C LEU A 386 -39.12 2.28 -11.08
N THR A 387 -38.62 1.86 -12.23
CA THR A 387 -38.81 0.50 -12.73
C THR A 387 -37.60 -0.35 -12.44
N ASP A 388 -37.82 -1.60 -12.04
CA ASP A 388 -36.76 -2.61 -11.85
C ASP A 388 -35.62 -2.11 -10.92
N GLN A 389 -35.97 -1.46 -9.81
CA GLN A 389 -35.01 -1.02 -8.81
C GLN A 389 -34.45 -2.24 -8.04
N PRO A 390 -33.12 -2.45 -8.06
CA PRO A 390 -32.51 -3.50 -7.25
C PRO A 390 -32.41 -3.06 -5.79
N PHE A 391 -32.97 -3.86 -4.89
CA PHE A 391 -32.80 -3.74 -3.45
C PHE A 391 -31.90 -4.87 -2.95
N TYR A 392 -30.68 -4.51 -2.58
CA TYR A 392 -29.69 -5.42 -2.01
C TYR A 392 -29.88 -5.54 -0.50
N GLY A 393 -29.68 -6.75 0.02
CA GLY A 393 -29.63 -6.96 1.46
C GLY A 393 -28.41 -6.28 2.08
N GLY A 394 -28.55 -5.81 3.32
CA GLY A 394 -27.50 -5.08 4.02
C GLY A 394 -27.33 -3.62 3.58
N VAL A 395 -28.25 -3.11 2.73
CA VAL A 395 -28.22 -1.75 2.21
C VAL A 395 -29.42 -0.96 2.74
N PHE A 396 -29.14 0.26 3.20
CA PHE A 396 -30.14 1.24 3.60
C PHE A 396 -30.44 2.17 2.42
N TYR A 397 -31.72 2.38 2.12
CA TYR A 397 -32.22 3.17 1.00
C TYR A 397 -33.12 4.30 1.49
N ASP A 398 -32.79 5.53 1.10
CA ASP A 398 -33.69 6.66 1.15
C ASP A 398 -34.31 6.88 -0.24
N LEU A 399 -35.62 6.69 -0.32
CA LEU A 399 -36.43 7.04 -1.47
C LEU A 399 -36.86 8.50 -1.32
N LEU A 400 -36.12 9.40 -1.96
CA LEU A 400 -36.41 10.81 -1.97
C LEU A 400 -37.49 11.10 -3.01
N ALA A 401 -38.71 11.38 -2.54
CA ALA A 401 -39.82 11.72 -3.40
C ALA A 401 -39.87 13.24 -3.62
N LEU A 402 -39.73 13.62 -4.89
CA LEU A 402 -39.86 14.99 -5.39
C LEU A 402 -41.22 15.13 -6.09
N ASP A 403 -41.60 16.36 -6.45
CA ASP A 403 -42.87 16.60 -7.14
C ASP A 403 -42.94 15.86 -8.50
N ASP A 404 -41.86 15.88 -9.28
CA ASP A 404 -41.81 15.33 -10.65
C ASP A 404 -40.95 14.07 -10.80
N SER A 405 -40.29 13.61 -9.74
CA SER A 405 -39.40 12.44 -9.80
C SER A 405 -39.20 11.77 -8.44
N VAL A 406 -38.52 10.62 -8.45
CA VAL A 406 -38.07 9.92 -7.24
C VAL A 406 -36.59 9.62 -7.42
N VAL A 407 -35.79 9.93 -6.41
CA VAL A 407 -34.34 9.70 -6.39
C VAL A 407 -34.04 8.69 -5.30
N VAL A 408 -33.09 7.79 -5.55
CA VAL A 408 -32.67 6.76 -4.59
C VAL A 408 -31.29 7.09 -4.08
N ASN A 409 -31.18 7.35 -2.78
CA ASN A 409 -29.92 7.42 -2.08
C ASN A 409 -29.71 6.12 -1.30
N GLN A 410 -28.48 5.60 -1.30
CA GLN A 410 -28.19 4.31 -0.67
C GLN A 410 -26.90 4.33 0.14
N ALA A 411 -26.85 3.51 1.18
CA ALA A 411 -25.65 3.26 1.98
C ALA A 411 -25.55 1.75 2.26
N ALA A 412 -24.52 1.11 1.72
CA ALA A 412 -24.22 -0.28 2.02
C ALA A 412 -23.47 -0.38 3.35
N LEU A 413 -24.10 -0.97 4.36
CA LEU A 413 -23.58 -1.02 5.73
C LEU A 413 -23.30 -2.46 6.18
N ALA A 414 -24.08 -3.41 5.66
CA ALA A 414 -24.02 -4.81 6.03
C ALA A 414 -24.21 -5.74 4.82
N GLN A 415 -24.00 -5.24 3.59
CA GLN A 415 -24.08 -6.07 2.39
C GLN A 415 -23.07 -7.21 2.52
N GLY A 416 -23.43 -8.41 2.09
CA GLY A 416 -22.59 -9.61 2.22
C GLY A 416 -22.81 -10.60 1.09
N ILE A 417 -22.23 -11.80 1.26
CA ILE A 417 -22.45 -12.91 0.34
C ILE A 417 -23.96 -13.23 0.28
N GLY A 418 -24.48 -13.40 -0.95
CA GLY A 418 -25.90 -13.72 -1.15
C GLY A 418 -26.86 -12.53 -1.02
N SER A 419 -26.37 -11.28 -0.90
CA SER A 419 -27.20 -10.09 -0.74
C SER A 419 -27.87 -9.58 -2.02
N ALA A 420 -27.57 -10.14 -3.20
CA ALA A 420 -28.12 -9.65 -4.46
C ALA A 420 -29.61 -9.99 -4.63
N PRO A 421 -30.38 -9.14 -5.33
CA PRO A 421 -31.69 -9.52 -5.85
C PRO A 421 -31.66 -10.86 -6.58
N GLY A 422 -32.56 -11.77 -6.22
CA GLY A 422 -32.64 -13.10 -6.85
C GLY A 422 -31.68 -14.16 -6.30
N ALA A 423 -30.86 -13.85 -5.28
CA ALA A 423 -29.92 -14.81 -4.68
C ALA A 423 -30.59 -16.12 -4.19
N SER A 424 -31.81 -16.03 -3.67
CA SER A 424 -32.59 -17.21 -3.25
C SER A 424 -32.97 -18.17 -4.39
N SER A 425 -32.88 -17.72 -5.64
CA SER A 425 -33.23 -18.48 -6.85
C SER A 425 -32.03 -18.78 -7.76
N ALA A 426 -30.89 -18.14 -7.50
CA ALA A 426 -29.67 -18.23 -8.30
C ALA A 426 -28.59 -18.98 -7.52
N THR A 427 -28.59 -20.31 -7.64
CA THR A 427 -27.45 -21.13 -7.22
C THR A 427 -26.78 -21.67 -8.47
N LEU A 428 -25.50 -21.36 -8.67
CA LEU A 428 -24.73 -22.03 -9.71
C LEU A 428 -24.70 -23.52 -9.38
N VAL A 429 -24.98 -24.37 -10.37
CA VAL A 429 -24.78 -25.80 -10.21
C VAL A 429 -23.27 -26.00 -10.12
N ALA A 430 -22.76 -26.20 -8.90
CA ALA A 430 -21.36 -26.52 -8.70
C ALA A 430 -20.98 -27.66 -9.64
N ALA A 431 -20.00 -27.43 -10.51
CA ALA A 431 -19.43 -28.51 -11.30
C ALA A 431 -18.93 -29.57 -10.32
N GLU A 432 -19.47 -30.80 -10.40
CA GLU A 432 -18.95 -31.90 -9.61
C GLU A 432 -17.43 -31.97 -9.84
N PRO A 433 -16.59 -32.00 -8.78
CA PRO A 433 -15.16 -32.15 -8.96
C PRO A 433 -14.91 -33.50 -9.62
N THR A 434 -14.69 -33.49 -10.94
CA THR A 434 -14.27 -34.69 -11.65
C THR A 434 -12.84 -34.98 -11.22
N LEU A 435 -12.67 -35.94 -10.31
CA LEU A 435 -11.37 -36.53 -10.03
C LEU A 435 -10.77 -36.96 -11.38
N PRO A 436 -9.57 -36.50 -11.76
CA PRO A 436 -8.95 -36.95 -12.98
C PRO A 436 -8.78 -38.48 -12.91
N ALA A 437 -9.27 -39.17 -13.93
CA ALA A 437 -9.10 -40.61 -14.06
C ALA A 437 -7.59 -40.95 -14.03
N PRO A 438 -7.18 -42.06 -13.39
CA PRO A 438 -5.77 -42.41 -13.32
C PRO A 438 -5.23 -42.62 -14.73
N VAL A 439 -4.25 -41.79 -15.10
CA VAL A 439 -3.54 -41.89 -16.37
C VAL A 439 -2.75 -43.20 -16.37
N VAL A 440 -3.17 -44.14 -17.25
CA VAL A 440 -2.39 -45.34 -17.54
C VAL A 440 -1.32 -44.96 -18.55
N GLU A 441 -0.05 -45.05 -18.16
CA GLU A 441 1.10 -44.82 -19.04
C GLU A 441 1.06 -45.76 -20.26
N PRO A 442 1.13 -45.24 -21.50
CA PRO A 442 1.40 -46.06 -22.67
C PRO A 442 2.91 -46.32 -22.77
N THR A 443 3.25 -47.60 -22.85
CA THR A 443 4.60 -48.12 -23.10
C THR A 443 5.22 -47.49 -24.34
N ALA A 444 6.36 -46.82 -24.17
CA ALA A 444 7.15 -46.22 -25.24
C ALA A 444 7.76 -47.29 -26.17
N ALA A 445 7.57 -47.12 -27.48
CA ALA A 445 8.36 -47.75 -28.54
C ALA A 445 9.46 -46.78 -29.01
N PRO A 446 10.62 -47.26 -29.48
CA PRO A 446 11.83 -46.45 -29.58
C PRO A 446 11.81 -45.49 -30.78
N ALA A 447 12.15 -44.23 -30.51
CA ALA A 447 12.36 -43.20 -31.52
C ALA A 447 13.70 -43.39 -32.25
N ALA A 448 13.67 -43.14 -33.56
CA ALA A 448 14.83 -43.12 -34.44
C ALA A 448 15.71 -41.89 -34.17
N VAL A 449 17.01 -42.05 -34.38
CA VAL A 449 18.05 -41.04 -34.15
C VAL A 449 18.14 -40.12 -35.37
N GLU A 450 17.86 -38.82 -35.19
CA GLU A 450 18.30 -37.75 -36.09
C GLU A 450 19.59 -37.08 -35.57
N PRO A 451 20.46 -36.55 -36.45
CA PRO A 451 21.81 -36.17 -36.08
C PRO A 451 21.86 -34.82 -35.34
N THR A 452 22.67 -34.81 -34.28
CA THR A 452 23.05 -33.66 -33.44
C THR A 452 23.59 -32.49 -34.28
N ALA A 453 22.89 -31.36 -34.24
CA ALA A 453 23.44 -30.06 -34.62
C ALA A 453 24.45 -29.60 -33.56
N ALA A 454 25.55 -29.00 -34.01
CA ALA A 454 26.65 -28.51 -33.19
C ALA A 454 26.23 -27.39 -32.22
N PRO A 455 26.94 -27.18 -31.11
CA PRO A 455 26.61 -26.15 -30.13
C PRO A 455 26.73 -24.76 -30.76
N ALA A 456 25.72 -23.92 -30.55
CA ALA A 456 25.78 -22.50 -30.89
C ALA A 456 26.90 -21.81 -30.09
N GLN A 457 27.70 -21.00 -30.77
CA GLN A 457 28.67 -20.13 -30.10
C GLN A 457 27.94 -19.07 -29.27
N PRO A 458 28.49 -18.66 -28.12
CA PRO A 458 27.95 -17.52 -27.37
C PRO A 458 28.00 -16.25 -28.23
N PRO A 459 27.02 -15.35 -28.09
CA PRO A 459 26.97 -14.13 -28.89
C PRO A 459 28.20 -13.26 -28.60
N THR A 460 28.82 -12.76 -29.67
CA THR A 460 29.85 -11.73 -29.61
C THR A 460 29.25 -10.48 -28.96
N PRO A 461 29.94 -9.84 -27.98
CA PRO A 461 29.50 -8.56 -27.44
C PRO A 461 29.36 -7.53 -28.57
N ALA A 462 28.24 -6.80 -28.58
CA ALA A 462 28.08 -5.67 -29.48
C ALA A 462 29.19 -4.63 -29.19
N PRO A 463 29.72 -3.94 -30.21
CA PRO A 463 30.66 -2.86 -29.96
C PRO A 463 29.94 -1.75 -29.19
N ILE A 464 30.56 -1.30 -28.09
CA ILE A 464 30.16 -0.12 -27.34
C ILE A 464 30.05 1.05 -28.34
N ALA A 465 28.85 1.60 -28.49
CA ALA A 465 28.63 2.79 -29.29
C ALA A 465 29.39 3.95 -28.63
N VAL A 466 30.41 4.45 -29.30
CA VAL A 466 31.06 5.71 -28.93
C VAL A 466 30.12 6.84 -29.38
N PRO A 467 29.83 7.85 -28.54
CA PRO A 467 28.96 8.96 -28.90
C PRO A 467 29.44 9.64 -30.19
N THR A 468 28.51 10.00 -31.06
CA THR A 468 28.79 10.48 -32.43
C THR A 468 29.02 11.99 -32.51
N GLU A 469 29.24 12.66 -31.38
CA GLU A 469 29.62 14.07 -31.30
C GLU A 469 30.68 14.25 -30.20
N ALA A 470 31.74 15.03 -30.48
CA ALA A 470 32.88 15.16 -29.60
C ALA A 470 32.52 16.08 -28.42
N ALA A 471 31.99 15.49 -27.34
CA ALA A 471 31.66 16.16 -26.08
C ALA A 471 32.71 15.81 -24.99
N PRO A 472 32.91 16.68 -23.99
CA PRO A 472 33.76 16.35 -22.86
C PRO A 472 33.24 15.12 -22.10
N THR A 473 34.16 14.36 -21.51
CA THR A 473 33.85 13.13 -20.78
C THR A 473 34.23 13.27 -19.31
N GLY A 474 33.51 12.56 -18.44
CA GLY A 474 33.75 12.57 -17.01
C GLY A 474 33.99 11.14 -16.53
N ARG A 475 35.03 10.91 -15.72
CA ARG A 475 35.30 9.59 -15.14
C ARG A 475 35.20 9.62 -13.61
N VAL A 476 34.45 8.70 -13.03
CA VAL A 476 34.37 8.55 -11.56
C VAL A 476 35.75 8.15 -11.00
N PHE A 477 36.33 8.96 -10.10
CA PHE A 477 37.74 8.78 -9.68
C PHE A 477 38.04 8.98 -8.19
N ASN A 478 37.11 9.55 -7.40
CA ASN A 478 37.34 9.90 -5.99
C ASN A 478 36.38 9.16 -5.03
N LEU A 479 36.09 7.89 -5.35
CA LEU A 479 35.31 6.98 -4.51
C LEU A 479 36.19 5.85 -3.99
N ASN A 480 35.85 5.30 -2.82
CA ASN A 480 36.33 3.98 -2.43
C ASN A 480 35.94 2.96 -3.52
N VAL A 481 36.74 1.92 -3.75
CA VAL A 481 36.53 0.98 -4.86
C VAL A 481 35.18 0.26 -4.81
N ASP A 482 34.58 0.15 -3.62
CA ASP A 482 33.27 -0.46 -3.38
C ASP A 482 32.14 0.58 -3.15
N ALA A 483 32.45 1.88 -3.23
CA ALA A 483 31.46 2.93 -3.14
C ALA A 483 30.92 3.28 -4.54
N ASN A 484 29.61 3.47 -4.63
CA ASN A 484 28.96 3.90 -5.87
C ASN A 484 28.59 5.38 -5.81
N LEU A 485 28.73 6.05 -6.96
CA LEU A 485 28.24 7.41 -7.14
C LEU A 485 26.72 7.36 -7.34
N GLN A 486 26.00 8.21 -6.62
CA GLN A 486 24.56 8.38 -6.81
C GLN A 486 24.29 9.30 -8.01
N LEU A 487 23.44 8.85 -8.93
CA LEU A 487 22.95 9.66 -10.05
C LEU A 487 21.71 10.41 -9.60
N ARG A 488 21.77 11.73 -9.45
CA ARG A 488 20.69 12.52 -8.86
C ARG A 488 19.76 13.12 -9.89
N GLN A 489 18.48 13.23 -9.56
CA GLN A 489 17.49 13.90 -10.39
C GLN A 489 17.70 15.41 -10.46
N TYR A 490 18.24 16.04 -9.42
CA TYR A 490 18.55 17.48 -9.34
C TYR A 490 19.95 17.69 -8.76
N PRO A 491 20.57 18.88 -8.90
CA PRO A 491 21.87 19.20 -8.31
C PRO A 491 21.79 19.38 -6.78
N SER A 492 21.35 18.33 -6.08
CA SER A 492 21.23 18.27 -4.62
C SER A 492 21.54 16.86 -4.12
N SER A 493 22.17 16.77 -2.95
CA SER A 493 22.42 15.50 -2.27
C SER A 493 21.13 14.81 -1.85
N ASP A 494 20.07 15.59 -1.65
CA ASP A 494 18.78 15.14 -1.12
C ASP A 494 17.79 14.82 -2.25
N ALA A 495 18.20 15.07 -3.51
CA ALA A 495 17.39 14.75 -4.68
C ALA A 495 17.28 13.22 -4.89
N LEU A 496 16.17 12.80 -5.49
CA LEU A 496 15.90 11.42 -5.86
C LEU A 496 17.11 10.81 -6.58
N SER A 497 17.50 9.59 -6.19
CA SER A 497 18.49 8.81 -6.91
C SER A 497 17.83 8.10 -8.08
N LEU A 498 18.37 8.29 -9.28
CA LEU A 498 17.98 7.65 -10.53
C LEU A 498 18.77 6.36 -10.80
N GLY A 499 19.68 6.00 -9.89
CA GLY A 499 20.57 4.86 -10.03
C GLY A 499 21.93 5.11 -9.39
N VAL A 500 22.74 4.06 -9.31
CA VAL A 500 24.11 4.12 -8.78
C VAL A 500 25.12 3.59 -9.78
N VAL A 501 26.32 4.17 -9.80
CA VAL A 501 27.38 3.79 -10.75
C VAL A 501 28.72 3.61 -10.04
N PRO A 502 29.49 2.56 -10.39
CA PRO A 502 30.72 2.23 -9.68
C PRO A 502 31.87 3.17 -10.04
N PHE A 503 32.94 3.07 -9.26
CA PHE A 503 34.22 3.70 -9.55
C PHE A 503 34.69 3.40 -10.99
N GLY A 504 35.24 4.42 -11.65
CA GLY A 504 35.78 4.31 -13.00
C GLY A 504 34.76 4.40 -14.13
N THR A 505 33.46 4.53 -13.83
CA THR A 505 32.41 4.76 -14.83
C THR A 505 32.68 6.04 -15.62
N ILE A 506 32.41 6.01 -16.93
CA ILE A 506 32.62 7.14 -17.85
C ILE A 506 31.26 7.67 -18.30
N PHE A 507 31.10 8.99 -18.25
CA PHE A 507 29.93 9.72 -18.71
C PHE A 507 30.28 10.68 -19.84
N THR A 508 29.26 11.07 -20.60
CA THR A 508 29.29 12.36 -21.30
C THR A 508 28.98 13.47 -20.30
N VAL A 509 29.77 14.53 -20.29
CA VAL A 509 29.51 15.72 -19.45
C VAL A 509 28.76 16.75 -20.30
N ASN A 510 27.52 17.03 -19.94
CA ASN A 510 26.66 17.96 -20.68
C ASN A 510 26.90 19.42 -20.27
N GLY A 511 27.33 19.64 -19.03
CA GLY A 511 27.69 20.95 -18.51
C GLY A 511 27.63 21.01 -16.98
N ARG A 512 27.96 22.17 -16.42
CA ARG A 512 27.83 22.47 -14.98
C ARG A 512 26.48 23.12 -14.68
N GLU A 513 26.10 23.15 -13.42
CA GLU A 513 24.90 23.87 -12.96
C GLU A 513 24.91 25.35 -13.38
N GLY A 514 23.73 25.83 -13.78
CA GLY A 514 23.50 27.14 -14.36
C GLY A 514 22.16 27.76 -13.96
N GLU A 515 21.86 28.92 -14.57
CA GLU A 515 20.62 29.68 -14.33
C GLU A 515 19.36 28.81 -14.46
N LEU A 516 18.44 28.90 -13.49
CA LEU A 516 17.14 28.23 -13.58
C LEU A 516 16.38 28.71 -14.81
N ALA A 517 15.75 27.77 -15.52
CA ALA A 517 14.98 28.07 -16.73
C ALA A 517 13.50 27.69 -16.53
N GLU A 518 12.61 28.30 -17.30
CA GLU A 518 11.20 27.89 -17.37
C GLU A 518 11.11 26.50 -18.03
N ILE A 519 11.14 25.45 -17.22
CA ILE A 519 11.12 24.04 -17.66
C ILE A 519 9.81 23.40 -17.18
N PHE A 520 8.98 22.99 -18.14
CA PHE A 520 7.60 22.53 -17.91
C PHE A 520 7.50 21.24 -17.07
N ILE A 521 8.56 20.41 -17.05
CA ILE A 521 8.62 19.13 -16.32
C ILE A 521 9.38 19.19 -14.98
N SER A 522 9.78 20.39 -14.51
CA SER A 522 10.57 20.54 -13.29
C SER A 522 9.70 20.77 -12.05
N ALA A 523 9.94 20.00 -10.98
CA ALA A 523 9.38 20.24 -9.65
C ALA A 523 9.91 21.52 -8.97
N THR A 524 11.06 22.05 -9.44
CA THR A 524 11.68 23.27 -8.91
C THR A 524 11.36 24.46 -9.82
N GLN A 525 10.50 25.36 -9.33
CA GLN A 525 10.13 26.62 -10.00
C GLN A 525 11.18 27.72 -9.81
N ILE A 526 11.17 28.75 -10.67
CA ILE A 526 12.00 29.96 -10.49
C ILE A 526 11.36 30.83 -9.40
N PRO A 527 12.05 31.11 -8.27
CA PRO A 527 11.54 32.02 -7.26
C PRO A 527 11.28 33.44 -7.82
N PRO A 528 10.26 34.17 -7.32
CA PRO A 528 9.88 35.49 -7.87
C PRO A 528 10.99 36.55 -7.84
N ASP A 529 11.96 36.42 -6.93
CA ASP A 529 13.09 37.32 -6.74
C ASP A 529 14.45 36.66 -7.10
N TYR A 530 14.43 35.63 -7.95
CA TYR A 530 15.65 34.91 -8.34
C TYR A 530 16.56 35.75 -9.25
N GLU A 531 17.80 35.96 -8.80
CA GLU A 531 18.86 36.58 -9.59
C GLU A 531 20.04 35.60 -9.66
N TYR A 532 20.34 35.10 -10.86
CA TYR A 532 21.46 34.20 -11.05
C TYR A 532 22.78 34.97 -11.20
N VAL A 533 23.76 34.61 -10.39
CA VAL A 533 25.15 35.05 -10.52
C VAL A 533 26.00 33.84 -10.80
N ASP A 534 26.62 33.79 -11.97
CA ASP A 534 27.51 32.70 -12.35
C ASP A 534 28.73 32.66 -11.39
N PRO A 535 28.97 31.55 -10.67
CA PRO A 535 30.11 31.40 -9.77
C PRO A 535 31.48 31.70 -10.41
N VAL A 536 31.62 31.48 -11.73
CA VAL A 536 32.86 31.80 -12.46
C VAL A 536 33.15 33.30 -12.44
N SER A 537 32.13 34.15 -12.40
CA SER A 537 32.27 35.61 -12.32
C SER A 537 32.80 36.10 -10.96
N LEU A 538 32.77 35.25 -9.94
CA LEU A 538 33.19 35.54 -8.57
C LEU A 538 34.63 35.06 -8.27
N LEU A 539 35.28 34.40 -9.23
CA LEU A 539 36.64 33.90 -9.09
C LEU A 539 37.67 35.05 -9.02
N PRO A 540 38.76 34.89 -8.24
CA PRO A 540 39.72 35.96 -8.00
C PRO A 540 40.58 36.31 -9.23
N ASP A 541 40.77 35.36 -10.15
CA ASP A 541 41.53 35.54 -11.39
C ASP A 541 41.13 34.51 -12.47
N GLU A 542 41.70 34.67 -13.67
CA GLU A 542 41.45 33.83 -14.84
C GLU A 542 42.15 32.47 -14.79
N ASP A 543 43.01 32.20 -13.81
CA ASP A 543 43.73 30.93 -13.65
C ASP A 543 43.12 30.03 -12.55
N THR A 544 42.19 30.57 -11.75
CA THR A 544 41.47 29.83 -10.70
C THR A 544 40.28 29.07 -11.27
N ASP A 545 40.02 27.85 -10.80
CA ASP A 545 38.87 27.03 -11.20
C ASP A 545 37.78 27.00 -10.10
N LEU A 546 36.58 26.52 -10.44
CA LEU A 546 35.48 26.33 -9.49
C LEU A 546 35.82 25.26 -8.43
N ASN A 547 35.26 25.41 -7.23
CA ASN A 547 35.38 24.41 -6.18
C ASN A 547 34.57 23.16 -6.56
N PRO A 548 35.20 21.99 -6.75
CA PRO A 548 34.50 20.77 -7.16
C PRO A 548 33.50 20.27 -6.09
N GLU A 549 33.68 20.62 -4.82
CA GLU A 549 32.74 20.28 -3.75
C GLU A 549 31.43 21.09 -3.83
N GLU A 550 31.46 22.26 -4.48
CA GLU A 550 30.29 23.13 -4.60
C GLU A 550 29.69 23.09 -6.00
N THR A 551 30.25 22.29 -6.91
CA THR A 551 29.87 22.26 -8.31
C THR A 551 29.14 20.97 -8.66
N TRP A 552 27.94 21.07 -9.22
CA TRP A 552 27.21 19.97 -9.81
C TRP A 552 27.39 19.92 -11.32
N LEU A 553 27.47 18.69 -11.84
CA LEU A 553 27.61 18.39 -13.27
C LEU A 553 26.37 17.65 -13.75
N ASN A 554 25.81 18.11 -14.87
CA ASN A 554 24.83 17.34 -15.63
C ASN A 554 25.57 16.38 -16.55
N VAL A 555 25.23 15.10 -16.47
CA VAL A 555 25.92 14.02 -17.19
C VAL A 555 24.91 13.09 -17.87
N THR A 556 25.33 12.47 -18.97
CA THR A 556 24.60 11.37 -19.61
C THR A 556 25.40 10.09 -19.48
N TYR A 557 24.78 9.08 -18.85
CA TYR A 557 25.30 7.72 -18.72
C TYR A 557 24.59 6.79 -19.71
N ASN A 558 25.34 6.19 -20.63
CA ASN A 558 24.80 5.10 -21.47
C ASN A 558 24.94 3.79 -20.70
N THR A 559 23.81 3.16 -20.35
CA THR A 559 23.78 2.00 -19.47
C THR A 559 24.12 0.71 -20.25
N PRO A 560 24.68 -0.33 -19.59
CA PRO A 560 25.14 -1.55 -20.29
C PRO A 560 24.04 -2.36 -20.98
N ASP A 561 22.79 -2.19 -20.54
CA ASP A 561 21.57 -2.79 -21.10
C ASP A 561 21.05 -2.06 -22.36
N GLY A 562 21.68 -0.94 -22.75
CA GLY A 562 21.32 -0.18 -23.94
C GLY A 562 20.40 1.02 -23.69
N GLY A 563 20.11 1.33 -22.42
CA GLY A 563 19.40 2.55 -22.00
C GLY A 563 20.30 3.76 -21.79
N THR A 564 19.72 4.83 -21.27
CA THR A 564 20.42 6.09 -20.93
C THR A 564 19.87 6.70 -19.65
N ILE A 565 20.76 7.23 -18.81
CA ILE A 565 20.40 8.04 -17.63
C ILE A 565 21.01 9.43 -17.78
N ASP A 566 20.18 10.46 -17.89
CA ASP A 566 20.58 11.85 -17.70
C ASP A 566 20.48 12.17 -16.20
N ALA A 567 21.55 12.65 -15.58
CA ALA A 567 21.56 12.87 -14.13
C ALA A 567 22.51 14.00 -13.71
N TRP A 568 22.38 14.39 -12.44
CA TRP A 568 23.28 15.30 -11.76
C TRP A 568 24.22 14.53 -10.83
N VAL A 569 25.49 14.91 -10.84
CA VAL A 569 26.53 14.34 -9.97
C VAL A 569 27.44 15.44 -9.42
N ARG A 570 28.03 15.26 -8.23
CA ARG A 570 29.00 16.23 -7.69
C ARG A 570 30.35 16.11 -8.38
N ALA A 571 30.95 17.26 -8.70
CA ALA A 571 32.19 17.34 -9.47
C ALA A 571 33.41 16.79 -8.71
N ASP A 572 33.40 16.77 -7.38
CA ASP A 572 34.47 16.20 -6.55
C ASP A 572 34.68 14.69 -6.74
N PHE A 573 33.73 14.02 -7.39
CA PHE A 573 33.83 12.61 -7.76
C PHE A 573 34.20 12.36 -9.23
N ILE A 574 34.31 13.40 -10.07
CA ILE A 574 34.44 13.29 -11.54
C ILE A 574 35.73 13.92 -12.08
N ASP A 575 36.55 13.14 -12.80
CA ASP A 575 37.70 13.62 -13.58
C ASP A 575 37.20 14.01 -14.96
N VAL A 576 37.02 15.31 -15.18
CA VAL A 576 36.49 15.88 -16.43
C VAL A 576 37.62 16.09 -17.45
N ARG A 577 37.43 15.55 -18.65
CA ARG A 577 38.39 15.62 -19.75
C ARG A 577 37.75 16.14 -21.02
N ASP A 578 38.52 16.90 -21.78
CA ASP A 578 38.13 17.36 -23.10
C ASP A 578 38.20 16.22 -24.15
N THR A 579 37.93 16.57 -25.40
CA THR A 579 37.90 15.62 -26.53
C THR A 579 39.28 15.09 -26.92
N ASP A 580 40.35 15.78 -26.52
CA ASP A 580 41.74 15.37 -26.75
C ASP A 580 42.29 14.55 -25.55
N GLY A 581 41.52 14.45 -24.46
CA GLY A 581 41.82 13.68 -23.25
C GLY A 581 42.58 14.46 -22.18
N ASP A 582 42.75 15.77 -22.39
CA ASP A 582 43.36 16.69 -21.42
C ASP A 582 42.32 17.09 -20.35
N GLN A 583 42.79 17.43 -19.16
CA GLN A 583 41.91 17.82 -18.05
C GLN A 583 41.24 19.15 -18.37
N LEU A 584 39.90 19.18 -18.34
CA LEU A 584 39.10 20.36 -18.63
C LEU A 584 38.70 21.06 -17.33
N PRO A 585 39.05 22.34 -17.13
CA PRO A 585 38.61 23.10 -15.97
C PRO A 585 37.09 23.21 -15.90
N LEU A 586 36.51 23.09 -14.70
CA LEU A 586 35.05 23.14 -14.49
C LEU A 586 34.45 24.46 -14.97
N ARG A 587 35.18 25.56 -14.80
CA ARG A 587 34.77 26.89 -15.26
C ARG A 587 34.58 27.02 -16.77
N GLU A 588 35.19 26.14 -17.56
CA GLU A 588 35.09 26.13 -19.03
C GLU A 588 33.91 25.32 -19.54
N LEU A 589 33.21 24.61 -18.64
CA LEU A 589 31.99 23.88 -18.98
C LEU A 589 30.83 24.84 -19.27
N GLU A 590 30.03 24.47 -20.28
CA GLU A 590 28.74 25.11 -20.54
C GLU A 590 27.80 24.95 -19.34
N THR A 591 26.85 25.86 -19.20
CA THR A 591 25.87 25.84 -18.11
C THR A 591 24.59 25.13 -18.54
N VAL A 592 24.08 24.25 -17.68
CA VAL A 592 22.79 23.59 -17.81
C VAL A 592 21.86 24.11 -16.70
N PRO A 593 20.59 24.43 -16.98
CA PRO A 593 19.69 24.94 -15.95
C PRO A 593 19.59 24.02 -14.74
N GLY A 594 19.82 24.54 -13.53
CA GLY A 594 19.84 23.75 -12.30
C GLY A 594 18.51 23.08 -11.93
N ASN A 595 17.40 23.54 -12.51
CA ASN A 595 16.09 22.90 -12.39
C ASN A 595 15.75 21.96 -13.57
N ARG A 596 16.71 21.57 -14.41
CA ARG A 596 16.47 20.51 -15.39
C ARG A 596 16.52 19.15 -14.68
N PRO A 597 15.41 18.38 -14.61
CA PRO A 597 15.47 17.06 -13.99
C PRO A 597 16.34 16.10 -14.80
N GLY A 598 17.04 15.22 -14.09
CA GLY A 598 17.56 13.99 -14.64
C GLY A 598 16.45 13.00 -14.93
N GLU A 599 16.68 12.07 -15.85
CA GLU A 599 15.69 11.10 -16.31
C GLU A 599 16.40 9.78 -16.69
N SER A 600 15.76 8.66 -16.35
CA SER A 600 16.19 7.33 -16.75
C SER A 600 15.34 6.84 -17.92
N ARG A 601 15.94 6.31 -18.98
CA ARG A 601 15.23 5.86 -20.20
C ARG A 601 15.72 4.49 -20.65
N ASN A 602 14.79 3.55 -20.81
CA ASN A 602 15.04 2.20 -21.35
C ASN A 602 16.16 1.42 -20.65
N THR A 603 16.28 1.54 -19.32
CA THR A 603 17.27 0.80 -18.53
C THR A 603 16.62 0.03 -17.40
N ASP A 604 17.17 -1.15 -17.10
CA ASP A 604 16.83 -2.01 -15.98
C ASP A 604 17.54 -1.56 -14.68
N ILE A 605 18.37 -0.50 -14.72
CA ILE A 605 18.93 0.14 -13.53
C ILE A 605 17.78 0.85 -12.79
N GLN A 606 17.25 0.18 -11.77
CA GLN A 606 16.20 0.73 -10.93
C GLN A 606 16.75 1.76 -9.94
N SER A 607 15.98 2.82 -9.72
CA SER A 607 16.18 3.74 -8.60
C SER A 607 16.22 2.95 -7.29
N PRO A 608 17.18 3.17 -6.39
CA PRO A 608 17.13 2.58 -5.06
C PRO A 608 15.80 3.00 -4.41
N GLN A 609 14.99 2.03 -3.96
CA GLN A 609 13.81 2.36 -3.15
C GLN A 609 14.29 3.10 -1.89
N ALA A 610 13.55 4.13 -1.47
CA ALA A 610 13.80 4.78 -0.19
C ALA A 610 13.81 3.67 0.88
N GLN A 611 14.90 3.58 1.65
CA GLN A 611 14.95 2.64 2.77
C GLN A 611 13.84 3.04 3.73
N GLU A 612 12.87 2.15 3.93
CA GLU A 612 11.94 2.27 5.04
C GLU A 612 12.75 2.22 6.33
N ASP A 613 12.46 3.14 7.25
CA ASP A 613 13.10 3.15 8.56
C ASP A 613 12.70 1.89 9.34
N VAL A 614 13.65 0.96 9.50
CA VAL A 614 13.41 -0.33 10.14
C VAL A 614 13.75 -0.22 11.62
N VAL A 615 12.74 -0.41 12.47
CA VAL A 615 12.93 -0.56 13.91
C VAL A 615 13.07 -2.04 14.28
N THR A 616 14.17 -2.37 14.95
CA THR A 616 14.42 -3.71 15.50
C THR A 616 14.78 -3.62 16.97
N VAL A 617 14.82 -4.76 17.64
CA VAL A 617 15.36 -4.90 18.99
C VAL A 617 16.50 -5.89 19.02
N ARG A 618 17.58 -5.54 19.72
CA ARG A 618 18.73 -6.39 19.97
C ARG A 618 18.73 -6.88 21.40
N VAL A 619 18.93 -8.19 21.60
CA VAL A 619 19.06 -8.78 22.93
C VAL A 619 20.41 -8.41 23.55
N ILE A 620 20.37 -7.74 24.70
CA ILE A 620 21.55 -7.27 25.46
C ILE A 620 21.51 -7.75 26.91
N ASN A 621 22.61 -7.53 27.65
CA ASN A 621 22.68 -7.74 29.10
C ASN A 621 22.33 -9.16 29.59
N LEU A 622 22.61 -10.19 28.78
CA LEU A 622 22.51 -11.60 29.18
C LEU A 622 23.87 -12.18 29.54
N ASP A 623 23.90 -13.05 30.55
CA ASP A 623 25.06 -13.92 30.81
C ASP A 623 25.28 -14.88 29.63
N ALA A 624 26.52 -15.31 29.38
CA ALA A 624 26.90 -16.16 28.23
C ALA A 624 26.19 -17.53 28.11
N SER A 625 25.36 -17.90 29.08
CA SER A 625 24.55 -19.13 29.08
C SER A 625 23.05 -18.90 29.26
N ALA A 626 22.61 -17.63 29.31
CA ALA A 626 21.22 -17.24 29.49
C ALA A 626 20.58 -16.85 28.14
N ASN A 627 19.28 -17.10 28.03
CA ASN A 627 18.46 -16.66 26.90
C ASN A 627 17.31 -15.77 27.41
N LEU A 628 16.93 -14.78 26.62
CA LEU A 628 15.75 -13.95 26.87
C LEU A 628 14.49 -14.71 26.49
N ASN A 629 13.49 -14.72 27.36
CA ASN A 629 12.23 -15.41 27.09
C ASN A 629 11.25 -14.48 26.36
N VAL A 630 10.75 -14.94 25.20
CA VAL A 630 9.58 -14.39 24.52
C VAL A 630 8.34 -15.09 25.05
N ARG A 631 7.37 -14.35 25.56
CA ARG A 631 6.22 -14.89 26.30
C ARG A 631 4.90 -14.63 25.60
N ARG A 632 3.92 -15.48 25.88
CA ARG A 632 2.55 -15.32 25.39
C ARG A 632 1.82 -14.11 25.99
N THR A 633 2.16 -13.73 27.22
CA THR A 633 1.58 -12.58 27.93
C THR A 633 2.70 -11.78 28.60
N PRO A 634 2.53 -10.46 28.81
CA PRO A 634 3.55 -9.57 29.40
C PRO A 634 3.62 -9.73 30.92
N GLU A 635 3.91 -10.95 31.37
CA GLU A 635 4.06 -11.30 32.78
C GLU A 635 5.24 -12.25 32.96
N THR A 636 5.95 -12.14 34.08
CA THR A 636 7.09 -13.04 34.38
C THR A 636 6.70 -14.52 34.53
N THR A 637 5.41 -14.78 34.81
CA THR A 637 4.80 -16.12 34.88
C THR A 637 4.16 -16.58 33.57
N GLY A 638 4.15 -15.75 32.53
CA GLY A 638 3.58 -16.06 31.23
C GLY A 638 4.28 -17.24 30.55
N GLU A 639 3.54 -18.02 29.77
CA GLU A 639 4.07 -19.14 28.98
C GLU A 639 5.21 -18.66 28.07
N VAL A 640 6.34 -19.37 28.10
CA VAL A 640 7.49 -19.08 27.23
C VAL A 640 7.25 -19.72 25.87
N LEU A 641 7.25 -18.89 24.82
CA LEU A 641 7.10 -19.30 23.43
C LEU A 641 8.46 -19.49 22.77
N ALA A 642 9.41 -18.57 22.96
CA ALA A 642 10.75 -18.71 22.40
C ALA A 642 11.81 -18.22 23.38
N GLN A 643 13.06 -18.61 23.11
CA GLN A 643 14.23 -18.18 23.86
C GLN A 643 15.23 -17.59 22.89
N LEU A 644 15.61 -16.32 23.12
CA LEU A 644 16.52 -15.57 22.27
C LEU A 644 17.91 -15.50 22.91
N PRO A 645 18.97 -15.99 22.23
CA PRO A 645 20.35 -15.79 22.66
C PRO A 645 20.76 -14.30 22.71
N LEU A 646 21.86 -14.00 23.39
CA LEU A 646 22.51 -12.68 23.34
C LEU A 646 22.81 -12.27 21.89
N ASN A 647 22.65 -10.98 21.58
CA ASN A 647 22.80 -10.38 20.25
C ASN A 647 21.78 -10.81 19.19
N THR A 648 20.74 -11.56 19.57
CA THR A 648 19.63 -11.84 18.65
C THR A 648 18.93 -10.53 18.30
N VAL A 649 18.70 -10.31 17.01
CA VAL A 649 17.90 -9.20 16.50
C VAL A 649 16.51 -9.72 16.14
N ALA A 650 15.48 -8.99 16.56
CA ALA A 650 14.08 -9.28 16.27
C ALA A 650 13.36 -8.02 15.82
N GLU A 651 12.26 -8.18 15.08
CA GLU A 651 11.41 -7.08 14.64
C GLU A 651 10.71 -6.45 15.85
N TYR A 652 10.76 -5.12 15.93
CA TYR A 652 9.98 -4.36 16.90
C TYR A 652 8.54 -4.24 16.38
N VAL A 653 7.55 -4.63 17.19
CA VAL A 653 6.12 -4.50 16.83
C VAL A 653 5.45 -3.41 17.67
N GLY A 654 5.79 -3.32 18.95
CA GLY A 654 5.30 -2.26 19.83
C GLY A 654 5.71 -2.47 21.28
N SER A 655 5.38 -1.50 22.13
CA SER A 655 5.70 -1.51 23.55
C SER A 655 4.44 -1.44 24.41
N SER A 656 4.49 -1.92 25.65
CA SER A 656 3.43 -1.67 26.62
C SER A 656 3.38 -0.18 27.00
N GLU A 657 2.20 0.30 27.42
CA GLU A 657 2.00 1.70 27.84
C GLU A 657 2.93 2.12 29.00
N ASP A 658 3.34 1.18 29.85
CA ASP A 658 4.28 1.39 30.95
C ASP A 658 5.77 1.28 30.55
N GLY A 659 6.06 0.87 29.31
CA GLY A 659 7.42 0.70 28.77
C GLY A 659 8.21 -0.48 29.35
N GLU A 660 7.59 -1.35 30.15
CA GLU A 660 8.28 -2.49 30.77
C GLU A 660 8.42 -3.70 29.82
N TRP A 661 7.58 -3.79 28.79
CA TRP A 661 7.54 -4.90 27.85
C TRP A 661 7.54 -4.43 26.39
N ILE A 662 8.27 -5.14 25.55
CA ILE A 662 8.21 -5.01 24.09
C ILE A 662 7.57 -6.26 23.51
N TYR A 663 6.58 -6.05 22.65
CA TYR A 663 6.05 -7.05 21.73
C TYR A 663 6.95 -7.10 20.49
N LEU A 664 7.54 -8.26 20.23
CA LEU A 664 8.48 -8.48 19.14
C LEU A 664 8.06 -9.66 18.27
N ARG A 665 8.60 -9.70 17.05
CA ARG A 665 8.49 -10.86 16.16
C ARG A 665 9.88 -11.41 15.85
N TYR A 666 10.06 -12.71 16.05
CA TYR A 666 11.31 -13.41 15.83
C TYR A 666 11.10 -14.62 14.92
N ALA A 667 11.82 -14.68 13.80
CA ALA A 667 11.86 -15.84 12.92
C ALA A 667 13.05 -16.73 13.31
N ALA A 668 12.77 -17.91 13.84
CA ALA A 668 13.81 -18.88 14.16
C ALA A 668 14.36 -19.52 12.87
N PRO A 669 15.65 -19.89 12.81
CA PRO A 669 16.26 -20.59 11.67
C PRO A 669 15.55 -21.90 11.26
N GLU A 670 14.78 -22.48 12.18
CA GLU A 670 14.01 -23.72 12.00
C GLU A 670 12.67 -23.50 11.25
N GLY A 671 12.39 -22.27 10.78
CA GLY A 671 11.16 -21.92 10.05
C GLY A 671 9.95 -21.66 10.95
N VAL A 672 10.18 -21.38 12.23
CA VAL A 672 9.13 -21.04 13.20
C VAL A 672 9.19 -19.56 13.49
N THR A 673 8.11 -18.84 13.20
CA THR A 673 7.98 -17.43 13.57
C THR A 673 7.23 -17.32 14.90
N THR A 674 7.84 -16.64 15.87
CA THR A 674 7.27 -16.37 17.19
C THR A 674 7.01 -14.89 17.35
N ALA A 675 5.77 -14.52 17.65
CA ALA A 675 5.43 -13.17 18.12
C ALA A 675 5.12 -13.24 19.63
N GLY A 676 5.63 -12.29 20.42
CA GLY A 676 5.36 -12.28 21.86
C GLY A 676 6.10 -11.22 22.65
N TRP A 677 5.87 -11.22 23.96
CA TRP A 677 6.35 -10.20 24.88
C TRP A 677 7.70 -10.56 25.50
N SER A 678 8.62 -9.60 25.52
CA SER A 678 9.91 -9.70 26.22
C SER A 678 10.16 -8.44 27.05
N SER A 679 10.94 -8.56 28.13
CA SER A 679 11.23 -7.43 29.00
C SER A 679 12.21 -6.46 28.35
N THR A 680 11.90 -5.16 28.43
CA THR A 680 12.76 -4.08 27.89
C THR A 680 14.12 -4.00 28.55
N ALA A 681 14.25 -4.50 29.79
CA ALA A 681 15.53 -4.51 30.53
C ALA A 681 16.67 -5.28 29.83
N PHE A 682 16.33 -6.15 28.88
CA PHE A 682 17.27 -6.99 28.12
C PHE A 682 17.23 -6.71 26.62
N LEU A 683 16.63 -5.60 26.21
CA LEU A 683 16.49 -5.21 24.81
C LEU A 683 17.05 -3.80 24.60
N GLU A 684 17.70 -3.61 23.46
CA GLU A 684 18.12 -2.32 22.94
C GLU A 684 17.34 -2.05 21.65
N LEU A 685 16.72 -0.88 21.56
CA LEU A 685 16.03 -0.45 20.34
C LEU A 685 17.07 -0.04 19.31
N MET A 686 16.83 -0.42 18.07
CA MET A 686 17.71 -0.16 16.95
C MET A 686 16.89 0.48 15.82
N LEU A 687 17.31 1.63 15.30
CA LEU A 687 16.78 2.26 14.10
C LEU A 687 17.81 2.07 12.98
N ASN A 688 17.42 1.39 11.90
CA ASN A 688 18.31 1.10 10.77
C ASN A 688 19.64 0.42 11.16
N GLY A 689 19.62 -0.37 12.23
CA GLY A 689 20.80 -1.08 12.73
C GLY A 689 21.70 -0.28 13.67
N GLU A 690 21.37 0.98 13.97
CA GLU A 690 22.04 1.79 15.00
C GLU A 690 21.19 1.87 16.27
N ALA A 691 21.84 1.91 17.44
CA ALA A 691 21.13 2.01 18.72
C ALA A 691 20.37 3.35 18.81
N THR A 692 19.11 3.31 19.19
CA THR A 692 18.23 4.48 19.31
C THR A 692 17.49 4.49 20.66
N ASP A 693 16.79 5.59 20.95
CA ASP A 693 15.94 5.75 22.12
C ASP A 693 14.47 5.98 21.76
N VAL A 694 13.60 5.86 22.77
CA VAL A 694 12.14 6.01 22.60
C VAL A 694 11.77 7.42 22.16
N GLU A 695 12.46 8.45 22.68
CA GLU A 695 12.18 9.86 22.32
C GLU A 695 12.40 10.11 20.83
N THR A 696 13.48 9.54 20.27
CA THR A 696 13.77 9.60 18.83
C THR A 696 12.70 8.85 18.03
N LEU A 697 12.33 7.63 18.44
CA LEU A 697 11.30 6.87 17.73
C LEU A 697 9.91 7.52 17.81
N GLU A 698 9.55 8.19 18.93
CA GLU A 698 8.30 8.94 19.04
C GLU A 698 8.29 10.18 18.13
N MET A 699 9.42 10.90 18.05
CA MET A 699 9.57 12.07 17.18
C MET A 699 9.48 11.71 15.70
N GLU A 700 10.00 10.55 15.30
CA GLU A 700 9.91 10.01 13.94
C GLU A 700 8.60 9.25 13.66
N GLY A 701 7.70 9.14 14.65
CA GLY A 701 6.42 8.43 14.49
C GLY A 701 6.54 6.89 14.39
N LEU A 702 7.67 6.32 14.80
CA LEU A 702 8.02 4.90 14.71
C LEU A 702 7.83 4.11 16.02
N TYR A 703 7.40 4.79 17.11
CA TYR A 703 7.16 4.15 18.41
C TYR A 703 5.68 3.75 18.61
N ASN A 704 5.39 2.46 18.44
CA ASN A 704 4.03 1.92 18.60
C ASN A 704 3.72 1.44 20.03
N ILE A 705 2.49 1.70 20.51
CA ILE A 705 1.95 1.11 21.76
C ILE A 705 1.09 -0.11 21.42
N THR A 706 1.35 -1.23 22.09
CA THR A 706 0.58 -2.48 21.99
C THR A 706 -0.20 -2.74 23.28
N ASP A 707 -1.48 -3.07 23.15
CA ASP A 707 -2.35 -3.39 24.29
C ASP A 707 -1.89 -4.67 25.02
N LEU A 708 -1.90 -4.66 26.36
CA LEU A 708 -1.46 -5.79 27.20
C LEU A 708 -2.28 -7.07 27.01
N SER A 709 -3.49 -6.97 26.45
CA SER A 709 -4.33 -8.12 26.08
C SER A 709 -3.81 -8.88 24.86
N GLN A 710 -2.91 -8.28 24.07
CA GLN A 710 -2.30 -8.93 22.91
C GLN A 710 -1.53 -10.18 23.35
N ARG A 711 -1.86 -11.32 22.71
CA ARG A 711 -1.26 -12.62 23.07
C ARG A 711 -0.28 -13.08 22.02
N GLY A 712 0.90 -13.50 22.48
CA GLY A 712 1.92 -14.09 21.62
C GLY A 712 1.45 -15.39 20.94
N SER A 713 2.04 -15.69 19.79
CA SER A 713 1.73 -16.86 18.97
C SER A 713 3.00 -17.47 18.36
N GLN A 714 2.89 -18.73 17.93
CA GLN A 714 3.89 -19.40 17.10
C GLN A 714 3.20 -19.90 15.84
N THR A 715 3.80 -19.63 14.69
CA THR A 715 3.29 -20.09 13.40
C THR A 715 4.38 -20.90 12.70
N VAL A 716 3.99 -22.06 12.17
CA VAL A 716 4.82 -22.88 11.27
C VAL A 716 4.43 -22.52 9.85
N GLY A 717 5.30 -21.81 9.15
CA GLY A 717 5.09 -21.35 7.78
C GLY A 717 6.41 -21.28 7.03
N ALA A 718 6.39 -20.98 5.73
CA ALA A 718 7.63 -20.57 5.06
C ALA A 718 8.21 -19.37 5.84
N ALA A 719 9.49 -19.43 6.17
CA ALA A 719 10.15 -18.35 6.89
C ALA A 719 9.84 -17.04 6.14
N PRO A 720 9.37 -15.97 6.81
CA PRO A 720 9.47 -14.65 6.21
C PRO A 720 10.93 -14.44 5.80
N VAL A 721 11.16 -13.69 4.72
CA VAL A 721 12.51 -13.25 4.35
C VAL A 721 13.13 -12.72 5.64
N ALA A 722 14.19 -13.41 6.10
CA ALA A 722 14.88 -12.97 7.31
C ALA A 722 15.18 -11.48 7.12
N ALA A 723 14.83 -10.64 8.10
CA ALA A 723 15.40 -9.30 8.17
C ALA A 723 16.90 -9.48 7.93
N PRO A 724 17.51 -8.71 7.02
CA PRO A 724 18.87 -8.94 6.57
C PRO A 724 19.73 -9.15 7.81
N THR A 725 20.20 -10.40 7.98
CA THR A 725 21.25 -10.65 8.95
C THR A 725 22.39 -9.77 8.48
N VAL A 726 22.79 -8.79 9.31
CA VAL A 726 24.02 -8.02 9.09
C VAL A 726 25.05 -9.00 8.57
N ASP A 727 25.59 -8.72 7.38
CA ASP A 727 26.55 -9.59 6.74
C ASP A 727 27.59 -9.96 7.81
N PRO A 728 27.74 -11.26 8.17
CA PRO A 728 28.57 -11.66 9.30
C PRO A 728 30.06 -11.35 9.08
N THR A 729 30.42 -10.81 7.91
CA THR A 729 31.73 -10.24 7.58
C THR A 729 31.91 -8.78 8.03
N ILE A 730 30.85 -8.07 8.41
CA ILE A 730 30.91 -6.71 8.95
C ILE A 730 31.41 -6.75 10.40
N ASP A 731 32.39 -5.91 10.70
CA ASP A 731 33.16 -5.82 11.94
C ASP A 731 33.90 -7.12 12.33
N ALA A 732 34.17 -7.98 11.35
CA ALA A 732 34.92 -9.21 11.50
C ALA A 732 36.18 -9.20 10.61
N VAL A 733 37.26 -9.84 11.08
CA VAL A 733 38.41 -10.13 10.22
C VAL A 733 38.04 -11.33 9.36
N VAL A 734 38.13 -11.20 8.04
CA VAL A 734 37.78 -12.22 7.07
C VAL A 734 39.04 -12.73 6.37
N ALA A 735 39.17 -14.05 6.29
CA ALA A 735 40.16 -14.74 5.47
C ALA A 735 39.52 -15.32 4.21
N GLU A 736 39.91 -14.82 3.04
CA GLU A 736 39.58 -15.42 1.74
C GLU A 736 40.66 -16.42 1.33
N VAL A 737 40.29 -17.66 1.04
CA VAL A 737 41.23 -18.70 0.58
C VAL A 737 41.75 -18.38 -0.82
N ALA A 738 43.03 -18.04 -0.92
CA ALA A 738 43.71 -17.62 -2.15
C ALA A 738 44.61 -18.74 -2.70
N LEU A 739 43.98 -19.80 -3.22
CA LEU A 739 44.67 -20.92 -3.87
C LEU A 739 44.37 -20.95 -5.38
N ASP A 740 45.05 -21.83 -6.11
CA ASP A 740 44.72 -22.05 -7.53
C ASP A 740 43.30 -22.65 -7.66
N PRO A 741 42.53 -22.28 -8.70
CA PRO A 741 41.19 -22.84 -8.93
C PRO A 741 41.18 -24.37 -8.94
N GLY A 742 40.42 -24.98 -8.02
CA GLY A 742 40.33 -26.43 -7.83
C GLY A 742 41.22 -27.01 -6.72
N ALA A 743 42.02 -26.18 -6.04
CA ALA A 743 42.73 -26.56 -4.81
C ALA A 743 41.89 -26.25 -3.56
N ASN A 744 42.11 -27.04 -2.50
CA ASN A 744 41.42 -26.90 -1.21
C ASN A 744 42.42 -26.65 -0.08
N LEU A 745 42.05 -25.77 0.86
CA LEU A 745 42.75 -25.56 2.12
C LEU A 745 42.21 -26.52 3.18
N ASN A 746 43.07 -27.09 4.03
CA ASN A 746 42.63 -28.02 5.07
C ASN A 746 42.34 -27.26 6.37
N LEU A 747 41.13 -27.44 6.90
CA LEU A 747 40.79 -27.08 8.28
C LEU A 747 41.29 -28.18 9.22
N ARG A 748 42.04 -27.84 10.25
CA ARG A 748 42.68 -28.81 11.15
C ARG A 748 42.27 -28.61 12.60
N ARG A 749 42.34 -29.69 13.39
CA ARG A 749 42.06 -29.62 14.83
C ARG A 749 43.06 -28.77 15.61
N ASN A 750 44.33 -28.77 15.22
CA ASN A 750 45.42 -28.01 15.85
C ASN A 750 46.23 -27.26 14.77
N PRO A 751 46.94 -26.16 15.11
CA PRO A 751 47.75 -25.38 14.18
C PRO A 751 49.09 -26.07 13.84
N GLU A 752 49.02 -27.27 13.25
CA GLU A 752 50.20 -28.02 12.82
C GLU A 752 49.90 -28.83 11.54
N VAL A 753 50.92 -28.98 10.68
CA VAL A 753 50.76 -29.59 9.35
C VAL A 753 50.32 -31.05 9.37
N ASN A 754 50.52 -31.75 10.49
CA ASN A 754 50.19 -33.17 10.66
C ASN A 754 48.91 -33.41 11.49
N ALA A 755 48.21 -32.35 11.91
CA ALA A 755 46.96 -32.50 12.68
C ALA A 755 45.84 -33.12 11.85
N GLU A 756 44.88 -33.74 12.55
CA GLU A 756 43.65 -34.27 11.95
C GLU A 756 42.96 -33.19 11.11
N VAL A 757 42.63 -33.54 9.86
CA VAL A 757 41.86 -32.67 8.95
C VAL A 757 40.38 -32.84 9.29
N LEU A 758 39.75 -31.74 9.69
CA LEU A 758 38.32 -31.67 10.03
C LEU A 758 37.46 -31.44 8.79
N ALA A 759 37.93 -30.60 7.87
CA ALA A 759 37.23 -30.27 6.62
C ALA A 759 38.21 -29.81 5.53
N GLN A 760 37.75 -29.79 4.28
CA GLN A 760 38.45 -29.20 3.14
C GLN A 760 37.67 -27.99 2.64
N ILE A 761 38.35 -26.86 2.54
CA ILE A 761 37.76 -25.56 2.21
C ILE A 761 38.17 -25.18 0.78
N PRO A 762 37.21 -24.97 -0.14
CA PRO A 762 37.51 -24.57 -1.51
C PRO A 762 38.20 -23.20 -1.61
N SER A 763 38.99 -23.00 -2.66
CA SER A 763 39.49 -21.66 -3.02
C SER A 763 38.36 -20.65 -3.24
N GLY A 764 38.58 -19.40 -2.84
CA GLY A 764 37.59 -18.31 -2.88
C GLY A 764 36.62 -18.31 -1.70
N THR A 765 36.69 -19.28 -0.79
CA THR A 765 35.84 -19.29 0.42
C THR A 765 36.28 -18.20 1.40
N GLN A 766 35.33 -17.43 1.92
CA GLN A 766 35.53 -16.44 2.97
C GLN A 766 35.20 -17.03 4.35
N LEU A 767 36.06 -16.76 5.33
CA LEU A 767 35.99 -17.34 6.68
C LEU A 767 36.22 -16.25 7.72
N ILE A 768 35.44 -16.25 8.80
CA ILE A 768 35.67 -15.33 9.93
C ILE A 768 36.84 -15.84 10.75
N VAL A 769 37.79 -14.95 11.02
CA VAL A 769 39.01 -15.19 11.78
C VAL A 769 38.82 -14.70 13.21
N SER A 770 39.03 -15.60 14.18
CA SER A 770 38.95 -15.28 15.61
C SER A 770 40.32 -14.90 16.19
N GLU A 771 41.36 -15.66 15.84
CA GLU A 771 42.70 -15.50 16.41
C GLU A 771 43.79 -16.10 15.51
N ARG A 772 45.06 -15.85 15.85
CA ARG A 772 46.25 -16.39 15.17
C ARG A 772 47.28 -16.97 16.13
N THR A 773 48.16 -17.81 15.60
CA THR A 773 49.39 -18.21 16.30
C THR A 773 50.40 -17.06 16.39
N GLU A 774 51.32 -17.13 17.38
CA GLU A 774 52.39 -16.12 17.59
C GLU A 774 53.25 -15.90 16.33
N ASP A 775 53.53 -16.98 15.60
CA ASP A 775 54.31 -16.98 14.35
C ASP A 775 53.52 -16.56 13.10
N ALA A 776 52.23 -16.25 13.25
CA ALA A 776 51.31 -15.86 12.17
C ALA A 776 51.18 -16.90 11.04
N GLN A 777 51.57 -18.17 11.26
CA GLN A 777 51.43 -19.21 10.24
C GLN A 777 50.03 -19.83 10.19
N TRP A 778 49.25 -19.70 11.27
CA TRP A 778 47.92 -20.30 11.39
C TRP A 778 46.87 -19.32 11.90
N LEU A 779 45.65 -19.48 11.40
CA LEU A 779 44.46 -18.74 11.83
C LEU A 779 43.41 -19.71 12.35
N ASN A 780 42.75 -19.35 13.44
CA ASN A 780 41.57 -20.04 13.93
C ASN A 780 40.32 -19.43 13.26
N VAL A 781 39.47 -20.29 12.71
CA VAL A 781 38.29 -19.93 11.92
C VAL A 781 37.14 -20.88 12.21
N THR A 782 35.92 -20.45 11.89
CA THR A 782 34.74 -21.32 11.89
C THR A 782 34.29 -21.58 10.45
N TYR A 783 34.11 -22.85 10.09
CA TYR A 783 33.59 -23.26 8.78
C TYR A 783 32.50 -24.33 8.95
N GLU A 784 31.32 -24.09 8.36
CA GLU A 784 30.15 -24.98 8.46
C GLU A 784 29.80 -25.38 9.92
N GLY A 785 29.99 -24.45 10.88
CA GLY A 785 29.74 -24.69 12.31
C GLY A 785 30.85 -25.47 13.04
N VAL A 786 31.99 -25.72 12.39
CA VAL A 786 33.15 -26.39 12.98
C VAL A 786 34.30 -25.39 13.14
N GLU A 787 34.76 -25.21 14.38
CA GLU A 787 35.95 -24.41 14.70
C GLU A 787 37.23 -25.20 14.46
N GLY A 788 38.25 -24.56 13.87
CA GLY A 788 39.55 -25.17 13.64
C GLY A 788 40.59 -24.22 13.01
N TRP A 789 41.76 -24.78 12.73
CA TRP A 789 42.94 -24.05 12.30
C TRP A 789 43.22 -24.23 10.82
N ILE A 790 43.42 -23.12 10.09
CA ILE A 790 43.86 -23.11 8.70
C ILE A 790 45.28 -22.54 8.59
N ALA A 791 46.03 -23.01 7.59
CA ALA A 791 47.34 -22.43 7.29
C ALA A 791 47.14 -21.08 6.58
N ALA A 792 47.73 -20.02 7.13
CA ALA A 792 47.61 -18.67 6.60
C ALA A 792 48.77 -18.35 5.65
N GLN A 793 49.99 -18.67 6.08
CA GLN A 793 51.22 -18.46 5.31
C GLN A 793 52.35 -19.38 5.76
N THR A 794 53.34 -19.54 4.87
CA THR A 794 54.66 -20.13 5.11
C THR A 794 55.72 -19.12 4.69
N ASP A 795 57.00 -19.44 4.92
CA ASP A 795 58.12 -18.60 4.48
C ASP A 795 58.12 -18.31 2.97
N ASP A 796 57.49 -19.17 2.16
CA ASP A 796 57.53 -19.11 0.70
C ASP A 796 56.15 -18.89 0.03
N ALA A 797 55.04 -18.88 0.79
CA ALA A 797 53.69 -18.81 0.22
C ALA A 797 52.63 -18.27 1.21
N VAL A 798 51.68 -17.49 0.70
CA VAL A 798 50.49 -17.02 1.43
C VAL A 798 49.27 -17.73 0.86
N PHE A 799 48.43 -18.31 1.73
CA PHE A 799 47.28 -19.12 1.33
C PHE A 799 45.95 -18.41 1.51
N VAL A 800 45.91 -17.29 2.24
CA VAL A 800 44.71 -16.51 2.49
C VAL A 800 44.97 -15.02 2.32
N ARG A 801 43.94 -14.27 1.91
CA ARG A 801 43.93 -12.81 1.92
C ARG A 801 43.05 -12.34 3.06
N LEU A 802 43.56 -11.43 3.88
CA LEU A 802 42.83 -10.90 5.01
C LEU A 802 42.18 -9.57 4.66
N SER A 803 40.94 -9.39 5.09
CA SER A 803 40.23 -8.12 5.05
C SER A 803 39.47 -7.87 6.36
N PHE A 804 39.20 -6.60 6.65
CA PHE A 804 38.29 -6.17 7.70
C PHE A 804 37.42 -5.08 7.09
N ASN A 805 36.10 -5.29 7.05
CA ASN A 805 35.15 -4.41 6.35
C ASN A 805 35.56 -4.12 4.90
N GLY A 806 36.01 -5.15 4.17
CA GLY A 806 36.44 -5.04 2.75
C GLY A 806 37.82 -4.44 2.52
N ALA A 807 38.41 -3.75 3.50
CA ALA A 807 39.76 -3.20 3.39
C ALA A 807 40.82 -4.29 3.66
N PRO A 808 41.97 -4.29 2.94
CA PRO A 808 43.08 -5.20 3.22
C PRO A 808 43.51 -5.08 4.69
N PHE A 809 43.60 -6.23 5.38
CA PHE A 809 43.93 -6.29 6.80
C PHE A 809 45.26 -7.03 7.00
N THR A 810 46.06 -6.61 7.99
CA THR A 810 47.39 -7.20 8.19
C THR A 810 47.31 -8.34 9.20
N ILE A 811 47.97 -9.48 8.92
CA ILE A 811 47.90 -10.65 9.80
C ILE A 811 48.45 -10.36 11.20
N GLU A 812 49.41 -9.44 11.34
CA GLU A 812 49.97 -9.04 12.63
C GLU A 812 48.93 -8.40 13.57
N GLU A 813 47.87 -7.81 13.00
CA GLU A 813 46.79 -7.11 13.71
C GLU A 813 45.69 -8.07 14.20
N VAL A 814 45.71 -9.33 13.74
CA VAL A 814 44.84 -10.38 14.28
C VAL A 814 45.26 -10.74 15.71
N PRO A 815 44.31 -10.86 16.67
CA PRO A 815 44.62 -11.24 18.05
C PRO A 815 45.42 -12.54 18.14
N VAL A 816 46.47 -12.54 18.96
CA VAL A 816 47.28 -13.74 19.24
C VAL A 816 46.58 -14.61 20.26
N THR A 817 46.54 -15.92 20.03
CA THR A 817 46.01 -16.89 20.99
C THR A 817 46.64 -16.74 22.35
N ALA A 818 45.80 -16.51 23.36
CA ALA A 818 46.24 -16.48 24.75
C ALA A 818 46.85 -17.84 25.10
N SER A 819 48.15 -17.85 25.44
CA SER A 819 48.80 -19.06 25.94
C SER A 819 48.10 -19.52 27.21
N ALA A 820 47.35 -20.62 27.11
CA ALA A 820 46.99 -21.41 28.28
C ALA A 820 48.30 -21.96 28.86
N GLY A 821 48.66 -21.49 30.06
CA GLY A 821 49.80 -22.00 30.83
C GLY A 821 49.63 -23.46 31.24
#